data_AF-A0A1T5HU42-F1
#
_entry.id   AF-A0A1T5HU42-F1
#
_cell.length_a   1.000
_cell.length_b   1.000
_cell.length_c   1.000
_cell.angle_alpha   90.00
_cell.angle_beta   90.00
_cell.angle_gamma   90.00
#
_symmetry.space_group_name_H-M   'P 1'
#
loop_
_entity.id
_entity.type
_entity.pdbx_description
1 polymer ?
#
loop_
_entity_poly.entity_id
_entity_poly.type
_entity_poly.pdbx_seq_one_letter_code
_entity_poly.pdbx_strand_id
1 'polypeptide(L)'
;MKRIQIFTKISLLLILFMLMPVVHAQQVTGNLLTEAATSVDFDERSFYMLVNRETGKAMDVEGRSILNDHNIIVADVDFAMHQVWRMDDLGSGRYNLVNGHSDKVVRHRDGNVRQERDGSSNNHRWNIEHLEGTYFRLVNAASINVVLAVDGNNVVGAAPNGSAAQQWEILRVYAEPIVPDFSLQGFASVGQGTTGGAGGEVVVVNNEADLIHYMQHPDPYIILIEGTITLGPGNHHSPSDNMHSIAPNKTLFGLAGATIKGGGFNIRGTRNDGVGEVTRSNIIIRNLTFDGPAPDDFINIEWGASHVWIDHNTFNGPNNDGIVDVKRESSFITISWNIINTNHKTMLLGHDASHHHDRGYLKVTYHHNYIYNSQSRHPRMRYGRAHLFNNYFKYIGDYVMGPGIEAEIISENNHVWESGRFTDWYHATGKVLERGQGSLINRINHDHDPRIVTSDIEWAPEDYYSYTLYPALSVRDMVQEYAGAGVLSWGDPMPESYTLSTSVEGQGSVNPASGSFGEDSEVQITATPASGWQFDGWSGDATGTDNPLTLIMNNNKSVTATFIEIPGGGDNGDNGDGQIGWKILYDWNFSAMPEYVSNFAVSGSQTIAGATLYNSIEVDGMADRSSEIDGATYTYNRRVKFGGAGSFSGGNPAARVYAFPVPGDAKITIVHQSASTSANRVLRVAHGANQVLETFTSPGSPHAMDVYFYAGDATTIYLYSESSGINLYHVRVEEPDYGAPTNMKDSFPVNKEVISVNYYNLNGVNLGKNFDALPAGFYIKVKKFEDGSFKTEKVLKERR
;
A
#
# COMPACT_ATOMS: atom_id res chain seq x y z
N MET A 1 -5.94 -50.33 31.85
CA MET A 1 -7.29 -50.11 31.31
C MET A 1 -7.79 -48.76 31.78
N LYS A 2 -8.02 -47.83 30.84
CA LYS A 2 -9.07 -46.81 30.82
C LYS A 2 -9.35 -45.98 32.11
N ARG A 3 -9.03 -44.69 31.99
CA ARG A 3 -9.98 -43.54 31.83
C ARG A 3 -10.54 -42.80 33.06
N ILE A 4 -10.71 -41.48 32.82
CA ILE A 4 -11.67 -40.50 33.40
C ILE A 4 -11.19 -39.94 34.77
N GLN A 5 -10.96 -38.65 35.04
CA GLN A 5 -11.61 -37.41 34.59
C GLN A 5 -10.82 -36.19 35.15
N ILE A 6 -10.11 -35.40 34.33
CA ILE A 6 -9.84 -33.97 34.59
C ILE A 6 -9.73 -33.28 33.22
N PHE A 7 -10.86 -32.87 32.67
CA PHE A 7 -10.98 -32.00 31.50
C PHE A 7 -12.20 -31.10 31.73
N THR A 8 -11.98 -29.90 32.26
CA THR A 8 -12.76 -28.68 32.04
C THR A 8 -12.14 -27.55 32.87
N LYS A 9 -11.91 -26.39 32.26
CA LYS A 9 -11.18 -25.20 32.77
C LYS A 9 -9.67 -25.19 32.47
N ILE A 10 -9.30 -25.13 31.18
CA ILE A 10 -8.24 -24.30 30.55
C ILE A 10 -8.47 -24.40 29.02
N SER A 11 -9.68 -24.08 28.57
CA SER A 11 -10.00 -24.07 27.14
C SER A 11 -11.08 -23.04 26.88
N LEU A 12 -10.77 -21.76 27.07
CA LEU A 12 -11.61 -20.65 26.55
C LEU A 12 -10.88 -19.29 26.51
N LEU A 13 -9.54 -19.28 26.53
CA LEU A 13 -8.73 -18.06 26.43
C LEU A 13 -7.61 -18.15 25.37
N LEU A 14 -7.78 -19.05 24.39
CA LEU A 14 -6.81 -19.28 23.31
C LEU A 14 -7.48 -19.55 21.95
N ILE A 15 -8.72 -19.12 21.79
CA ILE A 15 -9.44 -19.13 20.50
C ILE A 15 -9.95 -17.71 20.25
N LEU A 16 -9.00 -16.79 20.09
CA LEU A 16 -9.18 -15.55 19.34
C LEU A 16 -7.82 -15.10 18.77
N PHE A 17 -7.03 -16.06 18.30
CA PHE A 17 -6.16 -15.83 17.15
C PHE A 17 -6.87 -16.55 16.02
N MET A 18 -7.59 -15.79 15.20
CA MET A 18 -7.95 -16.27 13.87
C MET A 18 -6.68 -16.82 13.24
N LEU A 19 -6.82 -17.93 12.52
CA LEU A 19 -5.82 -18.49 11.63
C LEU A 19 -5.41 -17.41 10.62
N MET A 20 -4.45 -16.55 10.97
CA MET A 20 -3.60 -15.97 9.96
C MET A 20 -2.71 -17.13 9.49
N PRO A 21 -2.78 -17.58 8.22
CA PRO A 21 -1.73 -18.43 7.71
C PRO A 21 -0.42 -17.69 7.98
N VAL A 22 0.54 -18.33 8.62
CA VAL A 22 1.89 -17.78 8.66
C VAL A 22 2.35 -17.78 7.21
N VAL A 23 2.21 -16.62 6.57
CA VAL A 23 2.67 -16.37 5.21
C VAL A 23 4.17 -16.58 5.25
N HIS A 24 4.65 -17.63 4.59
CA HIS A 24 6.07 -17.86 4.39
C HIS A 24 6.33 -17.71 2.90
N ALA A 25 7.48 -17.18 2.52
CA ALA A 25 8.02 -17.43 1.19
C ALA A 25 8.11 -18.94 1.00
N GLN A 26 7.36 -19.48 0.04
CA GLN A 26 7.54 -20.86 -0.34
C GLN A 26 8.77 -20.89 -1.26
N GLN A 27 9.93 -21.16 -0.69
CA GLN A 27 11.10 -21.44 -1.51
C GLN A 27 10.80 -22.72 -2.28
N VAL A 28 10.60 -22.58 -3.60
CA VAL A 28 10.57 -23.77 -4.46
C VAL A 28 12.00 -24.24 -4.53
N THR A 29 12.29 -25.30 -3.77
CA THR A 29 13.43 -26.17 -4.02
C THR A 29 13.15 -26.91 -5.32
N GLY A 30 13.17 -26.20 -6.45
CA GLY A 30 13.60 -26.86 -7.67
C GLY A 30 14.96 -27.46 -7.32
N ASN A 31 15.14 -28.77 -7.54
CA ASN A 31 16.36 -29.41 -7.12
C ASN A 31 17.50 -28.69 -7.83
N LEU A 32 18.33 -27.97 -7.07
CA LEU A 32 19.63 -27.58 -7.58
C LEU A 32 20.39 -28.89 -7.70
N LEU A 33 20.69 -29.24 -8.93
CA LEU A 33 21.42 -30.45 -9.25
C LEU A 33 22.90 -30.13 -9.39
N THR A 34 23.70 -31.14 -9.09
CA THR A 34 25.14 -31.09 -9.28
C THR A 34 25.57 -32.13 -10.28
N GLU A 35 26.49 -31.75 -11.16
CA GLU A 35 27.19 -32.66 -12.05
C GLU A 35 28.69 -32.55 -11.79
N ALA A 36 29.33 -33.64 -11.41
CA ALA A 36 30.74 -33.64 -11.11
C ALA A 36 31.59 -33.51 -12.38
N ALA A 37 32.50 -32.54 -12.38
CA ALA A 37 33.46 -32.38 -13.45
C ALA A 37 34.43 -33.56 -13.48
N THR A 38 34.76 -34.04 -14.69
CA THR A 38 35.72 -35.14 -14.91
C THR A 38 36.95 -34.70 -15.70
N SER A 39 36.98 -33.45 -16.15
CA SER A 39 38.08 -32.82 -16.88
C SER A 39 38.11 -31.32 -16.61
N VAL A 40 39.22 -30.67 -16.99
CA VAL A 40 39.39 -29.22 -16.92
C VAL A 40 38.77 -28.59 -18.18
N ASP A 41 37.44 -28.64 -18.27
CA ASP A 41 36.64 -28.05 -19.35
C ASP A 41 35.40 -27.39 -18.71
N PHE A 42 35.55 -26.12 -18.36
CA PHE A 42 34.52 -25.36 -17.65
C PHE A 42 33.84 -24.36 -18.58
N ASP A 43 32.52 -24.42 -18.67
CA ASP A 43 31.71 -23.40 -19.33
C ASP A 43 31.68 -22.11 -18.49
N GLU A 44 32.14 -21.00 -19.07
CA GLU A 44 32.19 -19.67 -18.46
C GLU A 44 30.80 -19.09 -18.13
N ARG A 45 29.73 -19.65 -18.70
CA ARG A 45 28.33 -19.26 -18.40
C ARG A 45 27.69 -20.12 -17.32
N SER A 46 28.41 -21.14 -16.86
CA SER A 46 28.00 -22.06 -15.82
C SER A 46 28.66 -21.72 -14.49
N PHE A 47 28.09 -22.31 -13.44
CA PHE A 47 28.52 -22.09 -12.08
C PHE A 47 28.86 -23.40 -11.40
N TYR A 48 29.77 -23.35 -10.45
CA TYR A 48 30.35 -24.52 -9.82
C TYR A 48 30.45 -24.37 -8.31
N MET A 49 30.30 -25.47 -7.59
CA MET A 49 30.70 -25.59 -6.20
C MET A 49 32.00 -26.37 -6.11
N LEU A 50 32.88 -25.95 -5.19
CA LEU A 50 34.12 -26.67 -4.89
C LEU A 50 33.95 -27.33 -3.53
N VAL A 51 33.85 -28.65 -3.49
CA VAL A 51 33.67 -29.43 -2.26
C VAL A 51 34.98 -30.11 -1.88
N ASN A 52 35.45 -29.89 -0.66
CA ASN A 52 36.72 -30.48 -0.23
C ASN A 52 36.57 -31.97 0.06
N ARG A 53 37.53 -32.79 -0.42
CA ARG A 53 37.49 -34.26 -0.27
C ARG A 53 37.59 -34.74 1.18
N GLU A 54 38.31 -34.02 2.03
CA GLU A 54 38.48 -34.42 3.44
C GLU A 54 37.26 -34.08 4.29
N THR A 55 36.71 -32.88 4.12
CA THR A 55 35.63 -32.38 5.00
C THR A 55 34.24 -32.64 4.44
N GLY A 56 34.09 -32.84 3.12
CA GLY A 56 32.80 -32.91 2.45
C GLY A 56 32.06 -31.56 2.39
N LYS A 57 32.73 -30.46 2.75
CA LYS A 57 32.16 -29.12 2.85
C LYS A 57 32.50 -28.26 1.63
N ALA A 58 31.63 -27.32 1.29
CA ALA A 58 31.80 -26.42 0.16
C ALA A 58 32.69 -25.23 0.50
N MET A 59 33.48 -24.77 -0.47
CA MET A 59 34.17 -23.49 -0.42
C MET A 59 33.17 -22.35 -0.31
N ASP A 60 33.36 -21.51 0.70
CA ASP A 60 32.39 -20.53 1.16
C ASP A 60 33.08 -19.20 1.50
N VAL A 61 32.38 -18.09 1.26
CA VAL A 61 32.79 -16.77 1.70
C VAL A 61 32.21 -16.48 3.08
N GLU A 62 33.10 -16.33 4.08
CA GLU A 62 32.72 -16.14 5.47
C GLU A 62 31.71 -14.99 5.65
N GLY A 63 30.60 -15.30 6.34
CA GLY A 63 29.55 -14.34 6.64
C GLY A 63 28.78 -13.83 5.42
N ARG A 64 28.85 -14.52 4.28
CA ARG A 64 28.24 -14.10 3.00
C ARG A 64 28.76 -12.74 2.53
N SER A 65 29.98 -12.39 2.95
CA SER A 65 30.51 -11.06 2.73
C SER A 65 30.64 -10.74 1.24
N ILE A 66 30.37 -9.49 0.90
CA ILE A 66 30.62 -8.93 -0.42
C ILE A 66 31.83 -8.01 -0.43
N LEU A 67 32.60 -7.94 0.66
CA LEU A 67 33.73 -7.01 0.80
C LEU A 67 35.05 -7.66 0.38
N ASN A 68 36.05 -6.81 0.08
CA ASN A 68 37.41 -7.27 -0.14
C ASN A 68 38.02 -7.80 1.18
N ASP A 69 39.07 -8.59 1.04
CA ASP A 69 39.91 -9.08 2.14
C ASP A 69 39.14 -9.93 3.17
N HIS A 70 38.03 -10.54 2.73
CA HIS A 70 37.24 -11.46 3.55
C HIS A 70 37.65 -12.89 3.34
N ASN A 71 37.56 -13.66 4.41
CA ASN A 71 38.10 -15.00 4.50
C ASN A 71 37.34 -15.99 3.62
N ILE A 72 38.08 -16.96 3.04
CA ILE A 72 37.48 -18.14 2.42
C ILE A 72 37.54 -19.29 3.43
N ILE A 73 36.41 -19.93 3.65
CA ILE A 73 36.26 -21.06 4.58
C ILE A 73 35.64 -22.26 3.85
N VAL A 74 35.46 -23.35 4.58
CA VAL A 74 34.57 -24.44 4.17
C VAL A 74 33.37 -24.53 5.10
N ALA A 75 32.17 -24.66 4.53
CA ALA A 75 30.91 -24.74 5.26
C ALA A 75 29.99 -25.83 4.67
N ASP A 76 28.94 -26.20 5.42
CA ASP A 76 27.95 -27.15 4.94
C ASP A 76 27.25 -26.57 3.69
N VAL A 77 26.93 -27.44 2.74
CA VAL A 77 26.31 -27.08 1.46
C VAL A 77 24.94 -26.46 1.71
N ASP A 78 24.75 -25.20 1.31
CA ASP A 78 23.46 -24.49 1.37
C ASP A 78 22.98 -23.95 0.00
N PHE A 79 23.80 -24.14 -1.04
CA PHE A 79 23.57 -23.69 -2.42
C PHE A 79 23.34 -22.18 -2.58
N ALA A 80 23.67 -21.39 -1.58
CA ALA A 80 23.57 -19.94 -1.67
C ALA A 80 24.72 -19.38 -2.51
N MET A 81 24.52 -18.18 -3.06
CA MET A 81 25.41 -17.64 -4.10
C MET A 81 26.84 -17.36 -3.61
N HIS A 82 27.06 -17.34 -2.29
CA HIS A 82 28.39 -17.20 -1.68
C HIS A 82 29.19 -18.52 -1.66
N GLN A 83 28.58 -19.66 -1.97
CA GLN A 83 29.25 -20.97 -2.16
C GLN A 83 29.45 -21.34 -3.63
N VAL A 84 29.01 -20.48 -4.55
CA VAL A 84 28.95 -20.76 -5.97
C VAL A 84 30.00 -19.93 -6.70
N TRP A 85 30.68 -20.53 -7.67
CA TRP A 85 31.88 -19.99 -8.30
C TRP A 85 31.81 -20.11 -9.82
N ARG A 86 32.12 -19.02 -10.53
CA ARG A 86 32.37 -19.02 -11.97
C ARG A 86 33.86 -19.28 -12.21
N MET A 87 34.15 -20.12 -13.19
CA MET A 87 35.53 -20.45 -13.61
C MET A 87 35.88 -19.60 -14.83
N ASP A 88 36.44 -18.42 -14.61
CA ASP A 88 36.82 -17.54 -15.73
C ASP A 88 38.19 -17.97 -16.28
N ASP A 89 38.21 -18.51 -17.51
CA ASP A 89 39.44 -18.91 -18.20
C ASP A 89 40.20 -17.67 -18.71
N LEU A 90 41.48 -17.58 -18.35
CA LEU A 90 42.38 -16.50 -18.77
C LEU A 90 43.38 -16.96 -19.83
N GLY A 91 43.22 -18.18 -20.32
CA GLY A 91 44.10 -18.86 -21.24
C GLY A 91 45.33 -19.47 -20.56
N SER A 92 45.95 -20.43 -21.27
CA SER A 92 47.11 -21.19 -20.78
C SER A 92 46.84 -21.99 -19.49
N GLY A 93 45.60 -22.42 -19.27
CA GLY A 93 45.20 -23.22 -18.11
C GLY A 93 45.09 -22.46 -16.78
N ARG A 94 45.02 -21.12 -16.83
CA ARG A 94 44.90 -20.26 -15.66
C ARG A 94 43.46 -19.76 -15.52
N TYR A 95 42.93 -19.89 -14.31
CA TYR A 95 41.56 -19.49 -13.99
C TYR A 95 41.52 -18.43 -12.90
N ASN A 96 40.49 -17.58 -13.00
CA ASN A 96 39.93 -16.87 -11.87
C ASN A 96 38.77 -17.70 -11.30
N LEU A 97 38.76 -17.91 -9.98
CA LEU A 97 37.61 -18.44 -9.27
C LEU A 97 36.78 -17.26 -8.78
N VAL A 98 35.69 -16.94 -9.47
CA VAL A 98 34.87 -15.74 -9.19
C VAL A 98 33.65 -16.12 -8.39
N ASN A 99 33.44 -15.50 -7.23
CA ASN A 99 32.30 -15.77 -6.38
C ASN A 99 30.99 -15.23 -6.99
N GLY A 100 29.95 -16.05 -7.03
CA GLY A 100 28.66 -15.72 -7.62
C GLY A 100 27.85 -14.67 -6.85
N HIS A 101 28.14 -14.41 -5.57
CA HIS A 101 27.45 -13.38 -4.82
C HIS A 101 28.18 -12.03 -4.91
N SER A 102 29.51 -12.02 -4.84
CA SER A 102 30.31 -10.79 -4.71
C SER A 102 30.99 -10.32 -6.00
N ASP A 103 31.04 -11.17 -7.04
CA ASP A 103 31.85 -11.03 -8.27
C ASP A 103 33.35 -10.79 -8.01
N LYS A 104 33.85 -11.25 -6.85
CA LYS A 104 35.27 -11.17 -6.45
C LYS A 104 35.99 -12.47 -6.71
N VAL A 105 37.31 -12.39 -6.84
CA VAL A 105 38.17 -13.54 -7.11
C VAL A 105 38.82 -14.09 -5.84
N VAL A 106 39.02 -15.42 -5.82
CA VAL A 106 39.84 -16.08 -4.80
C VAL A 106 41.31 -15.69 -4.95
N ARG A 107 41.93 -15.30 -3.84
CA ARG A 107 43.31 -14.83 -3.78
C ARG A 107 44.07 -15.47 -2.63
N HIS A 108 45.31 -15.87 -2.89
CA HIS A 108 46.25 -16.27 -1.85
C HIS A 108 47.19 -15.12 -1.47
N ARG A 109 47.38 -14.87 -0.16
CA ARG A 109 48.39 -13.94 0.37
C ARG A 109 48.78 -14.33 1.79
N ASP A 110 50.07 -14.26 2.09
CA ASP A 110 50.60 -14.44 3.45
C ASP A 110 50.16 -15.78 4.10
N GLY A 111 49.96 -16.82 3.29
CA GLY A 111 49.50 -18.15 3.70
C GLY A 111 47.98 -18.31 3.81
N ASN A 112 47.20 -17.22 3.78
CA ASN A 112 45.74 -17.27 3.84
C ASN A 112 45.10 -17.16 2.46
N VAL A 113 43.85 -17.62 2.35
CA VAL A 113 43.02 -17.45 1.16
C VAL A 113 41.83 -16.55 1.47
N ARG A 114 41.60 -15.56 0.62
CA ARG A 114 40.58 -14.51 0.80
C ARG A 114 39.93 -14.18 -0.54
N GLN A 115 38.74 -13.59 -0.54
CA GLN A 115 38.20 -12.95 -1.74
C GLN A 115 38.61 -11.48 -1.82
N GLU A 116 38.85 -11.00 -3.03
CA GLU A 116 39.02 -9.57 -3.31
C GLU A 116 38.76 -9.27 -4.79
N ARG A 117 38.69 -7.97 -5.12
CA ARG A 117 38.71 -7.50 -6.50
C ARG A 117 39.91 -8.09 -7.24
N ASP A 118 39.69 -8.46 -8.49
CA ASP A 118 40.76 -8.92 -9.37
C ASP A 118 41.80 -7.81 -9.60
N GLY A 119 43.00 -7.99 -9.04
CA GLY A 119 44.15 -7.10 -9.23
C GLY A 119 45.11 -7.52 -10.35
N SER A 120 44.72 -8.50 -11.18
CA SER A 120 45.51 -9.05 -12.28
C SER A 120 46.86 -9.67 -11.89
N SER A 121 47.04 -10.02 -10.61
CA SER A 121 48.29 -10.61 -10.12
C SER A 121 48.23 -12.14 -10.16
N ASN A 122 49.38 -12.80 -10.26
CA ASN A 122 49.43 -14.27 -10.21
C ASN A 122 48.94 -14.85 -8.86
N ASN A 123 48.83 -14.05 -7.80
CA ASN A 123 48.25 -14.47 -6.52
C ASN A 123 46.73 -14.72 -6.61
N HIS A 124 46.06 -14.14 -7.62
CA HIS A 124 44.64 -14.33 -7.92
C HIS A 124 44.38 -15.51 -8.87
N ARG A 125 45.42 -16.05 -9.50
CA ARG A 125 45.28 -17.02 -10.59
C ARG A 125 45.55 -18.43 -10.09
N TRP A 126 44.73 -19.37 -10.56
CA TRP A 126 44.81 -20.76 -10.16
C TRP A 126 44.91 -21.64 -11.40
N ASN A 127 45.92 -22.52 -11.44
CA ASN A 127 45.95 -23.64 -12.36
C ASN A 127 45.11 -24.75 -11.74
N ILE A 128 44.13 -25.27 -12.49
CA ILE A 128 43.29 -26.38 -12.04
C ILE A 128 43.84 -27.65 -12.67
N GLU A 129 44.28 -28.58 -11.84
CA GLU A 129 44.88 -29.84 -12.25
C GLU A 129 43.93 -30.99 -11.90
N HIS A 130 43.49 -31.74 -12.92
CA HIS A 130 42.73 -32.96 -12.70
C HIS A 130 43.63 -34.05 -12.10
N LEU A 131 43.10 -34.77 -11.11
CA LEU A 131 43.81 -35.86 -10.42
C LEU A 131 43.23 -37.22 -10.85
N GLU A 132 42.31 -37.77 -10.05
CA GLU A 132 41.62 -39.03 -10.29
C GLU A 132 40.11 -38.83 -10.13
N GLY A 133 39.31 -39.57 -10.90
CA GLY A 133 37.84 -39.48 -10.81
C GLY A 133 37.34 -38.05 -11.00
N THR A 134 36.68 -37.52 -9.99
CA THR A 134 36.09 -36.16 -9.94
C THR A 134 36.93 -35.16 -9.14
N TYR A 135 38.14 -35.54 -8.72
CA TYR A 135 38.97 -34.71 -7.84
C TYR A 135 40.03 -33.91 -8.59
N PHE A 136 40.22 -32.68 -8.13
CA PHE A 136 41.13 -31.69 -8.69
C PHE A 136 42.04 -31.11 -7.60
N ARG A 137 43.18 -30.56 -8.02
CA ARG A 137 44.07 -29.73 -7.22
C ARG A 137 44.13 -28.33 -7.81
N LEU A 138 44.08 -27.31 -6.96
CA LEU A 138 44.19 -25.92 -7.37
C LEU A 138 45.56 -25.36 -6.96
N VAL A 139 46.38 -25.02 -7.94
CA VAL A 139 47.77 -24.57 -7.76
C VAL A 139 47.85 -23.07 -8.04
N ASN A 140 48.40 -22.30 -7.11
CA ASN A 140 48.49 -20.86 -7.29
C ASN A 140 49.54 -20.52 -8.37
N ALA A 141 49.19 -19.63 -9.30
CA ALA A 141 50.09 -19.29 -10.40
C ALA A 141 51.32 -18.49 -9.97
N ALA A 142 51.33 -17.89 -8.77
CA ALA A 142 52.52 -17.20 -8.24
C ALA A 142 53.58 -18.18 -7.73
N SER A 143 53.18 -19.40 -7.36
CA SER A 143 54.08 -20.43 -6.85
C SER A 143 53.46 -21.82 -6.96
N ILE A 144 54.12 -22.70 -7.71
CA ILE A 144 53.74 -24.13 -7.80
C ILE A 144 53.83 -24.87 -6.46
N ASN A 145 54.52 -24.30 -5.47
CA ASN A 145 54.61 -24.83 -4.11
C ASN A 145 53.46 -24.36 -3.20
N VAL A 146 52.44 -23.71 -3.76
CA VAL A 146 51.25 -23.27 -3.03
C VAL A 146 50.02 -23.87 -3.69
N VAL A 147 49.33 -24.75 -2.96
CA VAL A 147 48.07 -25.35 -3.36
C VAL A 147 46.98 -24.97 -2.38
N LEU A 148 45.74 -24.90 -2.86
CA LEU A 148 44.58 -24.56 -2.04
C LEU A 148 44.21 -25.76 -1.17
N ALA A 149 44.28 -25.57 0.15
CA ALA A 149 44.09 -26.61 1.15
C ALA A 149 43.11 -26.18 2.24
N VAL A 150 42.58 -27.14 2.99
CA VAL A 150 41.76 -26.88 4.18
C VAL A 150 42.58 -27.13 5.45
N ASP A 151 42.49 -26.20 6.40
CA ASP A 151 43.00 -26.33 7.77
C ASP A 151 41.87 -26.01 8.76
N GLY A 152 41.27 -27.05 9.35
CA GLY A 152 40.03 -26.95 10.10
C GLY A 152 38.87 -26.52 9.21
N ASN A 153 38.31 -25.33 9.46
CA ASN A 153 37.32 -24.71 8.57
C ASN A 153 37.93 -23.66 7.63
N ASN A 154 39.22 -23.32 7.79
CA ASN A 154 39.84 -22.26 7.01
C ASN A 154 40.39 -22.79 5.68
N VAL A 155 40.32 -21.99 4.62
CA VAL A 155 41.01 -22.28 3.36
C VAL A 155 42.34 -21.54 3.33
N VAL A 156 43.42 -22.27 3.06
CA VAL A 156 44.80 -21.78 3.15
C VAL A 156 45.61 -22.12 1.90
N GLY A 157 46.71 -21.41 1.70
CA GLY A 157 47.75 -21.80 0.76
C GLY A 157 48.80 -22.65 1.46
N ALA A 158 49.00 -23.89 1.02
CA ALA A 158 49.91 -24.83 1.66
C ALA A 158 50.86 -25.49 0.65
N ALA A 159 51.99 -26.03 1.16
CA ALA A 159 52.88 -26.85 0.36
C ALA A 159 52.18 -28.14 -0.10
N PRO A 160 52.34 -28.58 -1.36
CA PRO A 160 51.71 -29.80 -1.86
C PRO A 160 52.22 -31.02 -1.09
N ASN A 161 51.30 -31.79 -0.53
CA ASN A 161 51.55 -33.04 0.22
C ASN A 161 50.63 -34.20 -0.22
N GLY A 162 49.65 -33.93 -1.08
CA GLY A 162 48.76 -34.94 -1.66
C GLY A 162 47.61 -35.41 -0.76
N SER A 163 47.41 -34.79 0.41
CA SER A 163 46.32 -35.14 1.32
C SER A 163 44.94 -34.85 0.72
N ALA A 164 43.90 -35.49 1.27
CA ALA A 164 42.52 -35.19 0.89
C ALA A 164 42.13 -33.72 1.14
N ALA A 165 42.76 -33.07 2.13
CA ALA A 165 42.56 -31.63 2.39
C ALA A 165 42.98 -30.73 1.22
N GLN A 166 43.82 -31.20 0.30
CA GLN A 166 44.29 -30.49 -0.89
C GLN A 166 43.53 -30.85 -2.18
N GLN A 167 42.47 -31.65 -2.06
CA GLN A 167 41.72 -32.19 -3.18
C GLN A 167 40.28 -31.70 -3.14
N TRP A 168 39.79 -31.24 -4.29
CA TRP A 168 38.49 -30.61 -4.42
C TRP A 168 37.70 -31.31 -5.51
N GLU A 169 36.48 -31.71 -5.17
CA GLU A 169 35.48 -32.09 -6.16
C GLU A 169 34.83 -30.82 -6.71
N ILE A 170 34.81 -30.67 -8.03
CA ILE A 170 34.21 -29.51 -8.69
C ILE A 170 32.87 -29.94 -9.28
N LEU A 171 31.79 -29.33 -8.82
CA LEU A 171 30.42 -29.69 -9.14
C LEU A 171 29.76 -28.56 -9.92
N ARG A 172 29.41 -28.77 -11.19
CA ARG A 172 28.56 -27.82 -11.94
C ARG A 172 27.19 -27.77 -11.27
N VAL A 173 26.73 -26.59 -10.90
CA VAL A 173 25.41 -26.36 -10.30
C VAL A 173 24.45 -25.80 -11.35
N TYR A 174 23.28 -26.40 -11.44
CA TYR A 174 22.21 -25.95 -12.32
C TYR A 174 20.86 -26.21 -11.67
N ALA A 175 19.84 -25.51 -12.16
CA ALA A 175 18.46 -25.77 -11.75
C ALA A 175 17.79 -26.71 -12.75
N GLU A 176 16.92 -27.59 -12.26
CA GLU A 176 15.97 -28.30 -13.12
C GLU A 176 15.07 -27.28 -13.86
N PRO A 177 14.55 -27.61 -15.06
CA PRO A 177 13.48 -26.83 -15.69
C PRO A 177 12.25 -26.78 -14.78
N ILE A 178 11.74 -25.58 -14.52
CA ILE A 178 10.57 -25.36 -13.67
C ILE A 178 9.51 -24.66 -14.50
N VAL A 179 8.29 -25.21 -14.51
CA VAL A 179 7.11 -24.51 -15.01
C VAL A 179 6.68 -23.52 -13.93
N PRO A 180 6.76 -22.20 -14.17
CA PRO A 180 6.47 -21.23 -13.13
C PRO A 180 4.97 -21.08 -12.87
N ASP A 181 4.64 -20.58 -11.68
CA ASP A 181 3.30 -20.07 -11.37
C ASP A 181 3.14 -18.62 -11.88
N PHE A 182 2.14 -18.40 -12.75
CA PHE A 182 1.79 -17.10 -13.32
C PHE A 182 0.64 -16.39 -12.59
N SER A 183 0.22 -16.91 -11.43
CA SER A 183 -0.72 -16.22 -10.54
C SER A 183 -0.18 -14.86 -10.10
N LEU A 184 -1.09 -13.94 -9.77
CA LEU A 184 -0.72 -12.63 -9.24
C LEU A 184 -0.04 -12.79 -7.87
N GLN A 185 1.24 -12.42 -7.81
CA GLN A 185 2.02 -12.32 -6.58
C GLN A 185 2.43 -10.87 -6.35
N GLY A 186 2.78 -10.50 -5.12
CA GLY A 186 3.25 -9.14 -4.84
C GLY A 186 2.18 -8.17 -4.35
N PHE A 187 2.57 -6.91 -4.21
CA PHE A 187 1.75 -5.89 -3.54
C PHE A 187 0.40 -5.62 -4.20
N ALA A 188 0.21 -5.90 -5.49
CA ALA A 188 -1.09 -5.77 -6.14
C ALA A 188 -2.13 -6.82 -5.68
N SER A 189 -1.71 -7.88 -4.99
CA SER A 189 -2.62 -8.87 -4.36
C SER A 189 -3.17 -8.44 -3.00
N VAL A 190 -2.53 -7.47 -2.35
CA VAL A 190 -2.81 -7.09 -0.95
C VAL A 190 -4.16 -6.42 -0.80
N GLY A 191 -4.78 -6.58 0.37
CA GLY A 191 -6.03 -5.90 0.70
C GLY A 191 -7.16 -6.35 -0.23
N GLN A 192 -7.77 -5.41 -0.96
CA GLN A 192 -8.87 -5.68 -1.91
C GLN A 192 -8.41 -6.44 -3.18
N GLY A 193 -7.11 -6.64 -3.36
CA GLY A 193 -6.51 -7.32 -4.51
C GLY A 193 -6.71 -6.56 -5.83
N THR A 194 -6.21 -7.14 -6.92
CA THR A 194 -6.34 -6.61 -8.28
C THR A 194 -7.07 -7.62 -9.16
N THR A 195 -8.19 -7.19 -9.73
CA THR A 195 -9.13 -8.00 -10.53
C THR A 195 -9.41 -7.40 -11.90
N GLY A 196 -8.95 -6.16 -12.15
CA GLY A 196 -9.11 -5.50 -13.44
C GLY A 196 -10.58 -5.27 -13.79
N GLY A 197 -10.95 -5.65 -15.00
CA GLY A 197 -12.32 -5.59 -15.53
C GLY A 197 -13.21 -6.78 -15.18
N ALA A 198 -12.86 -7.62 -14.20
CA ALA A 198 -13.66 -8.77 -13.80
C ALA A 198 -15.12 -8.39 -13.50
N GLY A 199 -16.07 -9.13 -14.06
CA GLY A 199 -17.52 -8.83 -13.99
C GLY A 199 -18.01 -7.84 -15.05
N GLY A 200 -17.11 -7.23 -15.82
CA GLY A 200 -17.40 -6.36 -16.95
C GLY A 200 -17.60 -7.08 -18.27
N GLU A 201 -18.00 -6.33 -19.30
CA GLU A 201 -18.13 -6.84 -20.65
C GLU A 201 -16.76 -7.14 -21.28
N VAL A 202 -16.67 -8.22 -22.05
CA VAL A 202 -15.49 -8.57 -22.84
C VAL A 202 -15.65 -8.01 -24.24
N VAL A 203 -14.74 -7.13 -24.64
CA VAL A 203 -14.73 -6.47 -25.95
C VAL A 203 -13.42 -6.75 -26.68
N VAL A 204 -13.47 -6.82 -28.01
CA VAL A 204 -12.29 -6.94 -28.86
C VAL A 204 -12.09 -5.64 -29.62
N VAL A 205 -10.89 -5.06 -29.54
CA VAL A 205 -10.53 -3.80 -30.20
C VAL A 205 -9.32 -4.00 -31.09
N ASN A 206 -9.31 -3.32 -32.24
CA ASN A 206 -8.20 -3.37 -33.22
C ASN A 206 -7.85 -1.98 -33.79
N ASN A 207 -8.39 -0.93 -33.19
CA ASN A 207 -8.16 0.45 -33.58
C ASN A 207 -8.13 1.36 -32.35
N GLU A 208 -7.52 2.54 -32.52
CA GLU A 208 -7.31 3.51 -31.44
C GLU A 208 -8.60 4.02 -30.83
N ALA A 209 -9.62 4.33 -31.66
CA ALA A 209 -10.85 4.94 -31.18
C ALA A 209 -11.60 4.03 -30.20
N ASP A 210 -11.74 2.75 -30.55
CA ASP A 210 -12.40 1.77 -29.69
C ASP A 210 -11.57 1.50 -28.43
N LEU A 211 -10.25 1.37 -28.56
CA LEU A 211 -9.35 1.19 -27.42
C LEU A 211 -9.53 2.33 -26.39
N ILE A 212 -9.46 3.58 -26.85
CA ILE A 212 -9.63 4.76 -25.99
C ILE A 212 -11.04 4.78 -25.38
N HIS A 213 -12.08 4.51 -26.18
CA HIS A 213 -13.46 4.49 -25.72
C HIS A 213 -13.65 3.55 -24.53
N TYR A 214 -13.23 2.29 -24.67
CA TYR A 214 -13.40 1.29 -23.61
C TYR A 214 -12.46 1.50 -22.44
N MET A 215 -11.22 1.96 -22.66
CA MET A 215 -10.28 2.30 -21.57
C MET A 215 -10.82 3.40 -20.66
N GLN A 216 -11.52 4.40 -21.22
CA GLN A 216 -12.00 5.56 -20.49
C GLN A 216 -13.45 5.42 -20.00
N HIS A 217 -14.13 4.33 -20.35
CA HIS A 217 -15.49 4.08 -19.92
C HIS A 217 -15.58 3.90 -18.39
N PRO A 218 -16.62 4.42 -17.71
CA PRO A 218 -16.78 4.24 -16.27
C PRO A 218 -17.02 2.77 -15.85
N ASP A 219 -17.78 2.02 -16.65
CA ASP A 219 -18.09 0.61 -16.38
C ASP A 219 -16.85 -0.30 -16.49
N PRO A 220 -16.81 -1.43 -15.77
CA PRO A 220 -15.73 -2.40 -15.91
C PRO A 220 -15.69 -3.03 -17.31
N TYR A 221 -14.49 -3.21 -17.87
CA TYR A 221 -14.29 -3.88 -19.16
C TYR A 221 -13.06 -4.77 -19.18
N ILE A 222 -13.19 -5.89 -19.87
CA ILE A 222 -12.08 -6.71 -20.35
C ILE A 222 -11.89 -6.37 -21.83
N ILE A 223 -10.78 -5.72 -22.15
CA ILE A 223 -10.45 -5.18 -23.46
C ILE A 223 -9.37 -6.08 -24.08
N LEU A 224 -9.79 -6.94 -25.01
CA LEU A 224 -8.89 -7.78 -25.79
C LEU A 224 -8.38 -6.99 -26.99
N ILE A 225 -7.07 -6.82 -27.09
CA ILE A 225 -6.44 -6.01 -28.13
C ILE A 225 -5.92 -6.93 -29.23
N GLU A 226 -6.35 -6.69 -30.46
CA GLU A 226 -5.93 -7.44 -31.64
C GLU A 226 -5.07 -6.58 -32.57
N GLY A 227 -3.96 -7.15 -33.03
CA GLY A 227 -3.09 -6.50 -34.00
C GLY A 227 -2.33 -5.29 -33.44
N THR A 228 -1.93 -4.38 -34.34
CA THR A 228 -1.16 -3.18 -33.97
C THR A 228 -2.07 -1.96 -33.90
N ILE A 229 -2.10 -1.29 -32.75
CA ILE A 229 -2.77 -0.01 -32.54
C ILE A 229 -1.70 1.07 -32.33
N THR A 230 -1.72 2.11 -33.16
CA THR A 230 -0.85 3.28 -33.01
C THR A 230 -1.64 4.40 -32.36
N LEU A 231 -1.15 4.91 -31.23
CA LEU A 231 -1.75 6.01 -30.48
C LEU A 231 -1.29 7.35 -31.06
N GLY A 232 -2.26 8.22 -31.28
CA GLY A 232 -2.08 9.64 -31.59
C GLY A 232 -2.10 10.51 -30.33
N PRO A 233 -2.31 11.83 -30.52
CA PRO A 233 -2.31 12.83 -29.44
C PRO A 233 -3.15 12.44 -28.23
N GLY A 234 -2.51 12.45 -27.07
CA GLY A 234 -3.11 12.13 -25.77
C GLY A 234 -3.64 13.37 -25.07
N ASN A 235 -4.15 13.20 -23.84
CA ASN A 235 -4.69 14.31 -23.03
C ASN A 235 -4.00 14.47 -21.66
N HIS A 236 -2.86 13.81 -21.47
CA HIS A 236 -2.07 13.90 -20.24
C HIS A 236 -0.98 14.97 -20.39
N HIS A 237 -0.94 15.93 -19.47
CA HIS A 237 -0.06 17.12 -19.40
C HIS A 237 0.00 18.00 -20.67
N SER A 238 0.35 17.44 -21.82
CA SER A 238 0.33 18.06 -23.13
C SER A 238 -0.20 17.11 -24.22
N PRO A 239 -0.90 17.62 -25.26
CA PRO A 239 -1.28 16.80 -26.42
C PRO A 239 -0.11 16.13 -27.16
N SER A 240 1.13 16.59 -26.94
CA SER A 240 2.35 16.03 -27.53
C SER A 240 2.81 14.71 -26.88
N ASP A 241 2.28 14.39 -25.71
CA ASP A 241 2.84 13.33 -24.86
C ASP A 241 2.24 11.96 -25.23
N ASN A 242 1.20 11.93 -26.08
CA ASN A 242 0.50 10.73 -26.57
C ASN A 242 0.11 9.72 -25.46
N MET A 243 -0.16 10.25 -24.27
CA MET A 243 -0.53 9.49 -23.09
C MET A 243 -2.06 9.50 -22.91
N HIS A 244 -2.65 8.30 -22.81
CA HIS A 244 -4.10 8.09 -22.74
C HIS A 244 -4.52 7.54 -21.39
N SER A 245 -5.51 8.19 -20.75
CA SER A 245 -5.95 7.79 -19.42
C SER A 245 -6.73 6.48 -19.41
N ILE A 246 -6.54 5.66 -18.37
CA ILE A 246 -7.32 4.46 -18.09
C ILE A 246 -8.24 4.75 -16.88
N ALA A 247 -9.55 4.57 -17.06
CA ALA A 247 -10.51 4.64 -15.97
C ALA A 247 -10.44 3.38 -15.08
N PRO A 248 -10.92 3.40 -13.82
CA PRO A 248 -10.84 2.23 -12.95
C PRO A 248 -11.51 0.97 -13.51
N ASN A 249 -11.11 -0.20 -12.98
CA ASN A 249 -11.68 -1.52 -13.28
C ASN A 249 -11.54 -1.93 -14.75
N LYS A 250 -10.30 -1.98 -15.25
CA LYS A 250 -10.01 -2.40 -16.63
C LYS A 250 -9.00 -3.53 -16.67
N THR A 251 -9.26 -4.49 -17.54
CA THR A 251 -8.26 -5.45 -17.98
C THR A 251 -7.95 -5.16 -19.43
N LEU A 252 -6.70 -4.84 -19.75
CA LEU A 252 -6.20 -4.78 -21.13
C LEU A 252 -5.37 -6.04 -21.36
N PHE A 253 -5.77 -6.86 -22.32
CA PHE A 253 -5.09 -8.10 -22.64
C PHE A 253 -4.75 -8.16 -24.13
N GLY A 254 -3.48 -8.32 -24.47
CA GLY A 254 -3.05 -8.50 -25.85
C GLY A 254 -3.35 -9.91 -26.36
N LEU A 255 -4.05 -10.01 -27.48
CA LEU A 255 -4.10 -11.25 -28.25
C LEU A 255 -2.74 -11.47 -28.97
N ALA A 256 -2.57 -12.64 -29.62
CA ALA A 256 -1.31 -12.98 -30.26
C ALA A 256 -0.81 -11.87 -31.22
N GLY A 257 0.37 -11.34 -30.95
CA GLY A 257 0.98 -10.25 -31.74
C GLY A 257 0.44 -8.84 -31.45
N ALA A 258 -0.41 -8.67 -30.44
CA ALA A 258 -0.96 -7.38 -30.07
C ALA A 258 0.14 -6.37 -29.70
N THR A 259 0.10 -5.21 -30.35
CA THR A 259 1.14 -4.20 -30.23
C THR A 259 0.55 -2.80 -30.07
N ILE A 260 1.06 -2.02 -29.12
CA ILE A 260 0.79 -0.60 -28.93
C ILE A 260 2.01 0.20 -29.41
N LYS A 261 1.78 1.25 -30.21
CA LYS A 261 2.83 2.14 -30.73
C LYS A 261 2.50 3.60 -30.51
N GLY A 262 3.52 4.47 -30.57
CA GLY A 262 3.36 5.91 -30.70
C GLY A 262 2.98 6.67 -29.43
N GLY A 263 2.71 5.98 -28.32
CA GLY A 263 2.29 6.57 -27.05
C GLY A 263 2.19 5.54 -25.94
N GLY A 264 1.50 5.90 -24.86
CA GLY A 264 1.38 5.06 -23.67
C GLY A 264 0.10 5.32 -22.88
N PHE A 265 0.04 4.69 -21.71
CA PHE A 265 -1.13 4.69 -20.85
C PHE A 265 -0.88 5.40 -19.53
N ASN A 266 -1.84 6.21 -19.12
CA ASN A 266 -1.82 6.94 -17.86
C ASN A 266 -2.86 6.38 -16.89
N ILE A 267 -2.43 5.73 -15.82
CA ILE A 267 -3.28 5.25 -14.74
C ILE A 267 -3.24 6.29 -13.63
N ARG A 268 -4.34 7.01 -13.46
CA ARG A 268 -4.43 8.15 -12.56
C ARG A 268 -5.47 7.91 -11.47
N GLY A 269 -5.06 8.06 -10.21
CA GLY A 269 -6.00 8.14 -9.08
C GLY A 269 -6.59 9.54 -8.92
N THR A 270 -7.39 9.75 -7.87
CA THR A 270 -8.04 11.06 -7.62
C THR A 270 -7.27 11.98 -6.68
N ARG A 271 -6.16 11.50 -6.09
CA ARG A 271 -5.44 12.25 -5.08
C ARG A 271 -4.59 13.33 -5.73
N ASN A 272 -4.76 14.59 -5.31
CA ASN A 272 -4.01 15.70 -5.88
C ASN A 272 -3.22 16.41 -4.78
N ASP A 273 -1.92 16.56 -5.00
CA ASP A 273 -0.92 17.15 -4.10
C ASP A 273 -1.07 16.73 -2.62
N GLY A 274 -1.13 15.41 -2.36
CA GLY A 274 -1.29 14.88 -1.00
C GLY A 274 -2.69 14.97 -0.42
N VAL A 275 -3.63 15.65 -1.10
CA VAL A 275 -5.01 15.87 -0.65
C VAL A 275 -5.99 14.96 -1.40
N GLY A 276 -6.93 14.37 -0.66
CA GLY A 276 -7.93 13.43 -1.16
C GLY A 276 -7.59 11.97 -0.85
N GLU A 277 -8.53 11.09 -1.16
CA GLU A 277 -8.39 9.66 -0.93
C GLU A 277 -7.57 8.98 -2.03
N VAL A 278 -6.81 7.96 -1.64
CA VAL A 278 -6.21 7.02 -2.60
C VAL A 278 -7.34 6.17 -3.17
N THR A 279 -7.46 6.16 -4.49
CA THR A 279 -8.49 5.37 -5.17
C THR A 279 -7.94 4.03 -5.61
N ARG A 280 -8.75 3.00 -5.44
CA ARG A 280 -8.51 1.70 -6.07
C ARG A 280 -8.75 1.84 -7.57
N SER A 281 -7.67 1.84 -8.34
CA SER A 281 -7.71 1.88 -9.80
C SER A 281 -8.08 0.51 -10.36
N ASN A 282 -7.60 -0.58 -9.75
CA ASN A 282 -7.95 -1.95 -10.12
C ASN A 282 -7.71 -2.22 -11.62
N ILE A 283 -6.46 -2.14 -12.06
CA ILE A 283 -6.08 -2.25 -13.48
C ILE A 283 -5.19 -3.46 -13.71
N ILE A 284 -5.46 -4.22 -14.77
CA ILE A 284 -4.59 -5.30 -15.26
C ILE A 284 -4.17 -4.96 -16.70
N ILE A 285 -2.87 -5.02 -16.99
CA ILE A 285 -2.32 -4.87 -18.35
C ILE A 285 -1.43 -6.07 -18.63
N ARG A 286 -1.82 -6.92 -19.58
CA ARG A 286 -1.13 -8.18 -19.86
C ARG A 286 -0.94 -8.48 -21.33
N ASN A 287 0.12 -9.23 -21.63
CA ASN A 287 0.38 -9.83 -22.93
C ASN A 287 0.47 -8.83 -24.10
N LEU A 288 0.86 -7.59 -23.84
CA LEU A 288 1.00 -6.54 -24.86
C LEU A 288 2.45 -6.26 -25.20
N THR A 289 2.73 -6.05 -26.48
CA THR A 289 3.99 -5.42 -26.89
C THR A 289 3.81 -3.91 -26.97
N PHE A 290 4.62 -3.14 -26.26
CA PHE A 290 4.78 -1.70 -26.45
C PHE A 290 6.04 -1.47 -27.28
N ASP A 291 5.89 -0.88 -28.46
CA ASP A 291 6.97 -0.74 -29.44
C ASP A 291 7.21 0.73 -29.79
N GLY A 292 8.42 1.20 -29.45
CA GLY A 292 8.84 2.58 -29.60
C GLY A 292 9.10 3.01 -31.05
N PRO A 293 9.38 4.31 -31.27
CA PRO A 293 9.54 5.35 -30.26
C PRO A 293 8.22 5.81 -29.62
N ALA A 294 8.26 6.16 -28.34
CA ALA A 294 7.18 6.85 -27.63
C ALA A 294 7.64 8.25 -27.14
N PRO A 295 6.78 9.27 -27.22
CA PRO A 295 7.13 10.64 -26.83
C PRO A 295 7.21 10.85 -25.30
N ASP A 296 6.69 9.92 -24.52
CA ASP A 296 6.67 9.90 -23.06
C ASP A 296 6.76 8.43 -22.55
N ASP A 297 6.28 8.14 -21.35
CA ASP A 297 6.22 6.82 -20.75
C ASP A 297 5.42 5.80 -21.60
N PHE A 298 5.71 4.50 -21.48
CA PHE A 298 4.75 3.49 -21.96
C PHE A 298 3.60 3.33 -20.98
N ILE A 299 3.89 3.34 -19.67
CA ILE A 299 2.89 3.28 -18.60
C ILE A 299 3.30 4.24 -17.49
N ASN A 300 2.43 5.19 -17.17
CA ASN A 300 2.59 6.10 -16.03
C ASN A 300 1.49 5.82 -14.99
N ILE A 301 1.88 5.70 -13.71
CA ILE A 301 0.98 5.43 -12.59
C ILE A 301 1.14 6.52 -11.55
N GLU A 302 0.09 7.31 -11.30
CA GLU A 302 0.19 8.50 -10.45
C GLU A 302 -1.09 8.90 -9.71
N TRP A 303 -0.95 9.87 -8.80
CA TRP A 303 -2.02 10.57 -8.10
C TRP A 303 -2.88 9.65 -7.22
N GLY A 304 -2.23 8.77 -6.47
CA GLY A 304 -2.89 7.81 -5.59
C GLY A 304 -3.61 6.69 -6.33
N ALA A 305 -3.12 6.31 -7.51
CA ALA A 305 -3.56 5.09 -8.19
C ALA A 305 -3.15 3.85 -7.37
N SER A 306 -3.99 2.83 -7.32
CA SER A 306 -3.65 1.62 -6.57
C SER A 306 -4.26 0.34 -7.13
N HIS A 307 -3.64 -0.80 -6.76
CA HIS A 307 -4.03 -2.15 -7.21
C HIS A 307 -3.90 -2.26 -8.74
N VAL A 308 -2.64 -2.29 -9.20
CA VAL A 308 -2.29 -2.36 -10.63
C VAL A 308 -1.34 -3.53 -10.89
N TRP A 309 -1.65 -4.35 -11.89
CA TRP A 309 -0.83 -5.48 -12.30
C TRP A 309 -0.37 -5.32 -13.76
N ILE A 310 0.94 -5.22 -13.97
CA ILE A 310 1.59 -5.11 -15.28
C ILE A 310 2.37 -6.39 -15.52
N ASP A 311 1.84 -7.29 -16.35
CA ASP A 311 2.33 -8.67 -16.42
C ASP A 311 2.47 -9.26 -17.83
N HIS A 312 3.56 -9.98 -18.10
CA HIS A 312 3.83 -10.59 -19.42
C HIS A 312 3.74 -9.58 -20.59
N ASN A 313 4.18 -8.34 -20.40
CA ASN A 313 4.29 -7.38 -21.49
C ASN A 313 5.72 -7.33 -22.01
N THR A 314 5.87 -6.93 -23.27
CA THR A 314 7.18 -6.66 -23.88
C THR A 314 7.30 -5.17 -24.17
N PHE A 315 8.28 -4.49 -23.60
CA PHE A 315 8.55 -3.07 -23.82
C PHE A 315 9.83 -2.90 -24.62
N ASN A 316 9.69 -2.47 -25.87
CA ASN A 316 10.81 -2.17 -26.77
C ASN A 316 10.93 -0.65 -26.91
N GLY A 317 11.98 -0.07 -26.31
CA GLY A 317 12.33 1.33 -26.47
C GLY A 317 12.84 1.64 -27.89
N PRO A 318 13.21 2.90 -28.16
CA PRO A 318 13.38 3.98 -27.17
C PRO A 318 12.06 4.67 -26.80
N ASN A 319 12.11 5.45 -25.73
CA ASN A 319 11.06 6.33 -25.26
C ASN A 319 11.75 7.59 -24.69
N ASN A 320 11.08 8.74 -24.66
CA ASN A 320 11.74 9.98 -24.23
C ASN A 320 11.91 10.10 -22.71
N ASP A 321 11.12 9.40 -21.88
CA ASP A 321 11.29 9.37 -20.42
C ASP A 321 11.40 7.96 -19.80
N GLY A 322 10.37 7.42 -19.15
CA GLY A 322 10.37 6.10 -18.48
C GLY A 322 9.62 5.00 -19.24
N ILE A 323 9.78 3.75 -18.82
CA ILE A 323 9.01 2.61 -19.36
C ILE A 323 7.77 2.39 -18.52
N VAL A 324 7.94 2.16 -17.22
CA VAL A 324 6.86 2.09 -16.22
C VAL A 324 7.22 2.95 -15.02
N ASP A 325 6.63 4.13 -14.94
CA ASP A 325 6.87 5.08 -13.85
C ASP A 325 5.72 5.03 -12.83
N VAL A 326 6.07 4.99 -11.54
CA VAL A 326 5.14 4.99 -10.41
C VAL A 326 5.46 6.15 -9.49
N LYS A 327 4.52 7.07 -9.29
CA LYS A 327 4.74 8.29 -8.51
C LYS A 327 3.50 8.72 -7.75
N ARG A 328 3.67 9.74 -6.91
CA ARG A 328 2.57 10.51 -6.28
C ARG A 328 1.58 9.60 -5.56
N GLU A 329 2.03 9.03 -4.44
CA GLU A 329 1.22 8.27 -3.48
C GLU A 329 0.55 7.02 -4.05
N SER A 330 0.90 6.62 -5.27
CA SER A 330 0.44 5.38 -5.87
C SER A 330 1.02 4.18 -5.11
N SER A 331 0.27 3.08 -5.00
CA SER A 331 0.70 1.96 -4.15
C SER A 331 -0.03 0.68 -4.51
N PHE A 332 0.48 -0.47 -4.07
CA PHE A 332 -0.10 -1.79 -4.35
C PHE A 332 0.00 -2.16 -5.83
N ILE A 333 1.24 -2.21 -6.32
CA ILE A 333 1.54 -2.44 -7.73
C ILE A 333 2.46 -3.66 -7.86
N THR A 334 2.19 -4.52 -8.84
CA THR A 334 3.07 -5.63 -9.23
C THR A 334 3.45 -5.46 -10.69
N ILE A 335 4.75 -5.52 -10.97
CA ILE A 335 5.33 -5.52 -12.32
C ILE A 335 6.05 -6.85 -12.48
N SER A 336 5.47 -7.77 -13.24
CA SER A 336 5.93 -9.16 -13.29
C SER A 336 6.08 -9.74 -14.69
N TRP A 337 7.02 -10.66 -14.87
CA TRP A 337 7.15 -11.42 -16.13
C TRP A 337 7.26 -10.56 -17.39
N ASN A 338 7.71 -9.31 -17.30
CA ASN A 338 7.84 -8.44 -18.45
C ASN A 338 9.22 -8.58 -19.10
N ILE A 339 9.29 -8.43 -20.42
CA ILE A 339 10.56 -8.15 -21.11
C ILE A 339 10.68 -6.64 -21.29
N ILE A 340 11.80 -6.06 -20.87
CA ILE A 340 12.09 -4.63 -21.06
C ILE A 340 13.44 -4.46 -21.75
N ASN A 341 13.41 -3.94 -22.97
CA ASN A 341 14.57 -3.64 -23.80
C ASN A 341 14.56 -2.14 -24.15
N THR A 342 15.34 -1.34 -23.43
CA THR A 342 15.43 0.11 -23.65
C THR A 342 16.87 0.56 -23.51
N ASN A 343 17.22 1.78 -23.93
CA ASN A 343 18.58 2.31 -23.89
C ASN A 343 18.80 3.44 -22.86
N HIS A 344 17.84 3.68 -21.96
CA HIS A 344 17.89 4.82 -21.04
C HIS A 344 17.27 4.53 -19.65
N LYS A 345 16.39 5.41 -19.15
CA LYS A 345 15.69 5.31 -17.86
C LYS A 345 14.53 4.31 -17.98
N THR A 346 14.41 3.39 -17.03
CA THR A 346 13.39 2.33 -17.10
C THR A 346 12.20 2.55 -16.17
N MET A 347 12.40 2.57 -14.85
CA MET A 347 11.29 2.61 -13.87
C MET A 347 11.61 3.55 -12.70
N LEU A 348 11.03 4.74 -12.70
CA LEU A 348 11.04 5.65 -11.56
C LEU A 348 9.98 5.23 -10.53
N LEU A 349 10.37 5.19 -9.26
CA LEU A 349 9.48 4.94 -8.12
C LEU A 349 9.57 6.12 -7.14
N GLY A 350 8.63 7.05 -7.23
CA GLY A 350 8.66 8.31 -6.50
C GLY A 350 9.49 9.38 -7.22
N HIS A 351 8.81 10.42 -7.72
CA HIS A 351 9.37 11.35 -8.70
C HIS A 351 10.32 12.42 -8.12
N ASP A 352 10.06 12.89 -6.90
CA ASP A 352 10.76 14.02 -6.29
C ASP A 352 11.14 13.72 -4.84
N ALA A 353 12.34 14.13 -4.43
CA ALA A 353 12.78 14.08 -3.05
C ALA A 353 12.06 15.09 -2.15
N SER A 354 11.39 16.11 -2.69
CA SER A 354 10.58 17.04 -1.89
C SER A 354 9.13 16.57 -1.66
N HIS A 355 8.67 15.55 -2.38
CA HIS A 355 7.29 15.05 -2.32
C HIS A 355 7.06 14.13 -1.11
N HIS A 356 7.12 14.70 0.09
CA HIS A 356 6.99 14.00 1.37
C HIS A 356 5.70 13.19 1.56
N HIS A 357 4.68 13.45 0.75
CA HIS A 357 3.41 12.73 0.79
C HIS A 357 3.53 11.27 0.30
N ASP A 358 4.62 10.91 -0.40
CA ASP A 358 4.90 9.53 -0.81
C ASP A 358 5.17 8.60 0.40
N ARG A 359 5.43 9.13 1.61
CA ARG A 359 5.64 8.32 2.82
C ARG A 359 4.42 7.46 3.15
N GLY A 360 4.64 6.16 3.32
CA GLY A 360 3.60 5.16 3.58
C GLY A 360 2.95 4.57 2.33
N TYR A 361 3.25 5.12 1.14
CA TYR A 361 2.78 4.65 -0.17
C TYR A 361 3.93 4.00 -0.95
N LEU A 362 3.85 3.99 -2.29
CA LEU A 362 4.88 3.49 -3.19
C LEU A 362 5.31 2.05 -2.86
N LYS A 363 4.32 1.19 -2.54
CA LYS A 363 4.54 -0.25 -2.33
C LYS A 363 4.48 -0.98 -3.68
N VAL A 364 5.62 -1.44 -4.18
CA VAL A 364 5.73 -2.03 -5.53
C VAL A 364 6.55 -3.31 -5.51
N THR A 365 6.06 -4.35 -6.17
CA THR A 365 6.77 -5.62 -6.37
C THR A 365 7.26 -5.69 -7.82
N TYR A 366 8.52 -6.08 -8.00
CA TYR A 366 9.10 -6.39 -9.32
C TYR A 366 9.59 -7.83 -9.28
N HIS A 367 9.03 -8.70 -10.12
CA HIS A 367 9.51 -10.08 -10.17
C HIS A 367 9.52 -10.71 -11.55
N HIS A 368 10.48 -11.62 -11.78
CA HIS A 368 10.54 -12.39 -13.02
C HIS A 368 10.62 -11.54 -14.29
N ASN A 369 11.05 -10.27 -14.18
CA ASN A 369 11.23 -9.42 -15.35
C ASN A 369 12.59 -9.71 -15.98
N TYR A 370 12.63 -9.73 -17.31
CA TYR A 370 13.86 -9.73 -18.08
C TYR A 370 14.16 -8.33 -18.60
N ILE A 371 15.16 -7.68 -18.01
CA ILE A 371 15.52 -6.29 -18.31
C ILE A 371 16.90 -6.26 -18.95
N TYR A 372 17.00 -5.74 -20.17
CA TYR A 372 18.27 -5.66 -20.87
C TYR A 372 18.50 -4.41 -21.72
N ASN A 373 19.78 -4.14 -22.01
CA ASN A 373 20.30 -2.99 -22.76
C ASN A 373 20.03 -1.59 -22.15
N SER A 374 19.53 -1.53 -20.92
CA SER A 374 19.11 -0.28 -20.26
C SER A 374 20.25 0.46 -19.55
N GLN A 375 20.07 1.74 -19.25
CA GLN A 375 21.07 2.51 -18.49
C GLN A 375 20.83 2.47 -16.97
N SER A 376 19.62 2.77 -16.52
CA SER A 376 19.35 2.95 -15.08
C SER A 376 17.87 2.82 -14.70
N ARG A 377 17.61 2.86 -13.38
CA ARG A 377 16.29 2.88 -12.73
C ARG A 377 15.55 1.54 -12.80
N HIS A 378 16.02 0.51 -12.09
CA HIS A 378 15.35 -0.79 -12.02
C HIS A 378 15.00 -1.28 -10.60
N PRO A 379 14.29 -0.50 -9.77
CA PRO A 379 13.83 0.88 -9.99
C PRO A 379 14.81 1.91 -9.44
N ARG A 380 14.54 3.20 -9.70
CA ARG A 380 15.09 4.31 -8.90
C ARG A 380 14.02 4.82 -7.95
N MET A 381 14.26 4.68 -6.66
CA MET A 381 13.23 4.69 -5.64
C MET A 381 13.40 5.82 -4.61
N ARG A 382 12.27 6.30 -4.06
CA ARG A 382 12.20 7.18 -2.88
C ARG A 382 11.02 6.77 -1.99
N TYR A 383 11.13 6.98 -0.67
CA TYR A 383 10.13 6.84 0.39
C TYR A 383 9.43 5.50 0.63
N GLY A 384 9.16 4.73 -0.43
CA GLY A 384 8.29 3.57 -0.39
C GLY A 384 8.93 2.29 0.09
N ARG A 385 8.28 1.18 -0.27
CA ARG A 385 8.77 -0.18 -0.07
C ARG A 385 8.76 -0.95 -1.40
N ALA A 386 9.90 -1.49 -1.80
CA ALA A 386 9.99 -2.31 -3.00
C ALA A 386 10.48 -3.71 -2.68
N HIS A 387 9.83 -4.71 -3.28
CA HIS A 387 10.28 -6.10 -3.25
C HIS A 387 10.71 -6.51 -4.65
N LEU A 388 11.98 -6.84 -4.81
CA LEU A 388 12.59 -7.27 -6.08
C LEU A 388 13.02 -8.72 -5.95
N PHE A 389 12.37 -9.64 -6.64
CA PHE A 389 12.79 -11.04 -6.62
C PHE A 389 12.81 -11.71 -7.98
N ASN A 390 13.77 -12.61 -8.19
CA ASN A 390 13.89 -13.40 -9.41
C ASN A 390 13.85 -12.60 -10.73
N ASN A 391 14.35 -11.37 -10.76
CA ASN A 391 14.53 -10.60 -12.00
C ASN A 391 15.88 -10.93 -12.65
N TYR A 392 15.94 -10.85 -13.98
CA TYR A 392 17.19 -10.96 -14.74
C TYR A 392 17.57 -9.60 -15.33
N PHE A 393 18.75 -9.10 -14.97
CA PHE A 393 19.32 -7.85 -15.46
C PHE A 393 20.55 -8.14 -16.32
N LYS A 394 20.56 -7.63 -17.55
CA LYS A 394 21.66 -7.87 -18.50
C LYS A 394 22.03 -6.60 -19.26
N TYR A 395 23.32 -6.30 -19.42
CA TYR A 395 23.76 -5.10 -20.14
C TYR A 395 23.18 -3.80 -19.57
N ILE A 396 23.14 -3.71 -18.24
CA ILE A 396 22.77 -2.46 -17.58
C ILE A 396 23.98 -1.53 -17.57
N GLY A 397 23.83 -0.29 -18.05
CA GLY A 397 24.94 0.64 -18.21
C GLY A 397 25.49 1.20 -16.90
N ASP A 398 24.63 1.78 -16.06
CA ASP A 398 25.05 2.55 -14.90
C ASP A 398 24.81 1.80 -13.57
N TYR A 399 23.55 1.53 -13.24
CA TYR A 399 23.17 0.77 -12.05
C TYR A 399 21.85 0.01 -12.22
N VAL A 400 21.69 -1.08 -11.46
CA VAL A 400 20.42 -1.83 -11.37
C VAL A 400 19.44 -1.08 -10.46
N MET A 401 19.74 -0.94 -9.17
CA MET A 401 18.84 -0.31 -8.19
C MET A 401 19.33 1.06 -7.73
N GLY A 402 18.43 2.05 -7.67
CA GLY A 402 18.74 3.39 -7.17
C GLY A 402 18.01 3.70 -5.86
N PRO A 403 18.54 3.32 -4.68
CA PRO A 403 17.90 3.56 -3.39
C PRO A 403 18.07 5.02 -2.92
N GLY A 404 17.14 5.89 -3.32
CA GLY A 404 17.11 7.30 -2.90
C GLY A 404 16.50 7.50 -1.50
N ILE A 405 16.15 8.75 -1.19
CA ILE A 405 15.71 9.17 0.17
C ILE A 405 14.63 8.25 0.73
N GLU A 406 14.87 7.69 1.92
CA GLU A 406 13.92 6.84 2.66
C GLU A 406 13.39 5.63 1.87
N ALA A 407 14.05 5.22 0.79
CA ALA A 407 13.68 4.00 0.07
C ALA A 407 14.05 2.76 0.90
N GLU A 408 13.16 1.78 0.98
CA GLU A 408 13.43 0.47 1.55
C GLU A 408 13.23 -0.62 0.49
N ILE A 409 14.32 -1.24 0.04
CA ILE A 409 14.31 -2.29 -0.99
C ILE A 409 14.68 -3.63 -0.36
N ILE A 410 13.87 -4.66 -0.61
CA ILE A 410 14.23 -6.06 -0.34
C ILE A 410 14.52 -6.74 -1.67
N SER A 411 15.72 -7.32 -1.80
CA SER A 411 16.22 -7.99 -3.01
C SER A 411 16.47 -9.47 -2.73
N GLU A 412 15.80 -10.36 -3.47
CA GLU A 412 15.86 -11.80 -3.27
C GLU A 412 16.11 -12.55 -4.57
N ASN A 413 17.20 -13.32 -4.62
CA ASN A 413 17.51 -14.24 -5.74
C ASN A 413 17.41 -13.61 -7.14
N ASN A 414 17.80 -12.34 -7.31
CA ASN A 414 17.91 -11.73 -8.64
C ASN A 414 19.18 -12.23 -9.35
N HIS A 415 19.19 -12.18 -10.68
CA HIS A 415 20.36 -12.53 -11.50
C HIS A 415 20.83 -11.29 -12.26
N VAL A 416 22.09 -10.89 -12.05
CA VAL A 416 22.72 -9.75 -12.73
C VAL A 416 23.91 -10.23 -13.53
N TRP A 417 23.94 -9.89 -14.82
CA TRP A 417 24.97 -10.32 -15.75
C TRP A 417 25.49 -9.17 -16.63
N GLU A 418 26.80 -9.04 -16.78
CA GLU A 418 27.45 -8.09 -17.70
C GLU A 418 26.87 -6.68 -17.59
N SER A 419 26.86 -6.13 -16.37
CA SER A 419 26.13 -4.91 -16.03
C SER A 419 27.01 -3.94 -15.25
N GLY A 420 26.53 -2.70 -15.07
CA GLY A 420 27.10 -1.71 -14.18
C GLY A 420 26.87 -2.08 -12.72
N ARG A 421 26.81 -1.07 -11.85
CA ARG A 421 26.73 -1.27 -10.39
C ARG A 421 25.44 -1.97 -9.97
N PHE A 422 25.49 -2.76 -8.90
CA PHE A 422 24.26 -3.35 -8.37
C PHE A 422 23.36 -2.28 -7.74
N THR A 423 23.95 -1.33 -7.01
CA THR A 423 23.25 -0.18 -6.43
C THR A 423 23.90 1.14 -6.83
N ASP A 424 23.10 2.21 -7.00
CA ASP A 424 23.61 3.57 -7.23
C ASP A 424 24.25 4.17 -5.98
N TRP A 425 25.50 3.80 -5.71
CA TRP A 425 26.26 4.29 -4.57
C TRP A 425 26.36 5.82 -4.48
N TYR A 426 26.48 6.51 -5.62
CA TYR A 426 26.80 7.94 -5.64
C TYR A 426 25.70 8.83 -5.05
N HIS A 427 24.45 8.40 -5.14
CA HIS A 427 23.30 9.23 -4.76
C HIS A 427 22.39 8.55 -3.73
N ALA A 428 22.78 7.38 -3.26
CA ALA A 428 21.92 6.61 -2.41
C ALA A 428 21.87 7.15 -0.98
N THR A 429 20.64 7.26 -0.51
CA THR A 429 20.29 7.69 0.84
C THR A 429 19.24 6.78 1.48
N GLY A 430 18.83 5.73 0.75
CA GLY A 430 17.95 4.67 1.21
C GLY A 430 18.71 3.39 1.53
N LYS A 431 17.95 2.30 1.68
CA LYS A 431 18.42 1.00 2.17
C LYS A 431 18.06 -0.09 1.18
N VAL A 432 18.96 -1.07 1.03
CA VAL A 432 18.68 -2.36 0.39
C VAL A 432 19.02 -3.46 1.38
N LEU A 433 18.16 -4.47 1.49
CA LEU A 433 18.43 -5.70 2.21
C LEU A 433 18.43 -6.85 1.19
N GLU A 434 19.51 -7.63 1.17
CA GLU A 434 19.54 -8.89 0.41
C GLU A 434 19.11 -10.06 1.31
N ARG A 435 18.18 -10.89 0.81
CA ARG A 435 17.65 -12.07 1.50
C ARG A 435 17.70 -13.31 0.59
N GLY A 436 17.15 -14.43 1.07
CA GLY A 436 17.11 -15.70 0.34
C GLY A 436 18.48 -16.37 0.21
N GLN A 437 18.73 -16.95 -0.97
CA GLN A 437 20.04 -17.51 -1.36
C GLN A 437 21.04 -16.42 -1.79
N GLY A 438 20.61 -15.16 -1.77
CA GLY A 438 21.35 -14.00 -2.28
C GLY A 438 21.19 -13.84 -3.79
N SER A 439 21.37 -12.61 -4.27
CA SER A 439 21.41 -12.35 -5.71
C SER A 439 22.68 -12.94 -6.33
N LEU A 440 22.55 -13.46 -7.54
CA LEU A 440 23.65 -13.95 -8.37
C LEU A 440 24.20 -12.77 -9.18
N ILE A 441 25.39 -12.29 -8.82
CA ILE A 441 25.99 -11.07 -9.34
C ILE A 441 27.27 -11.42 -10.10
N ASN A 442 27.28 -11.17 -11.41
CA ASN A 442 28.38 -11.60 -12.26
C ASN A 442 28.72 -10.59 -13.34
N ARG A 443 30.03 -10.40 -13.55
CA ARG A 443 30.61 -9.53 -14.58
C ARG A 443 30.10 -8.09 -14.42
N ILE A 444 30.15 -7.58 -13.20
CA ILE A 444 29.86 -6.17 -12.91
C ILE A 444 31.08 -5.31 -13.29
N ASN A 445 30.86 -4.36 -14.18
CA ASN A 445 31.88 -3.45 -14.69
C ASN A 445 32.00 -2.20 -13.81
N HIS A 446 32.59 -2.28 -12.60
CA HIS A 446 33.01 -1.05 -11.91
C HIS A 446 34.06 -1.18 -10.79
N ASP A 447 34.99 -0.21 -10.75
CA ASP A 447 36.12 -0.11 -9.81
C ASP A 447 35.75 0.28 -8.38
N HIS A 448 34.50 0.65 -8.11
CA HIS A 448 33.96 0.85 -6.77
C HIS A 448 32.45 0.56 -6.78
N ASP A 449 32.05 -0.68 -6.50
CA ASP A 449 30.68 -1.01 -6.12
C ASP A 449 30.69 -1.42 -4.65
N PRO A 450 30.58 -0.46 -3.71
CA PRO A 450 30.55 -0.79 -2.29
C PRO A 450 29.30 -1.59 -1.91
N ARG A 451 28.29 -1.62 -2.81
CA ARG A 451 26.88 -2.04 -2.63
C ARG A 451 26.26 -1.53 -1.33
N ILE A 452 25.16 -0.81 -1.44
CA ILE A 452 24.42 -0.40 -0.22
C ILE A 452 23.51 -1.53 0.18
N VAL A 453 24.07 -2.47 0.94
CA VAL A 453 23.31 -3.53 1.58
C VAL A 453 23.41 -3.33 3.10
N THR A 454 22.28 -3.40 3.78
CA THR A 454 22.16 -3.27 5.24
C THR A 454 21.23 -4.33 5.78
N SER A 455 21.38 -4.67 7.07
CA SER A 455 20.42 -5.45 7.85
C SER A 455 19.21 -4.63 8.32
N ASP A 456 19.25 -3.30 8.17
CA ASP A 456 18.39 -2.38 8.91
C ASP A 456 17.07 -2.06 8.18
N ILE A 457 16.34 -3.09 7.75
CA ILE A 457 14.98 -2.99 7.21
C ILE A 457 14.04 -3.81 8.12
N GLU A 458 12.98 -3.17 8.63
CA GLU A 458 12.10 -3.74 9.66
C GLU A 458 10.82 -4.41 9.13
N TRP A 459 10.60 -4.40 7.81
CA TRP A 459 9.46 -5.06 7.18
C TRP A 459 9.89 -6.26 6.35
N ALA A 460 8.96 -7.19 6.11
CA ALA A 460 9.15 -8.36 5.28
C ALA A 460 8.03 -8.47 4.22
N PRO A 461 8.28 -8.95 2.99
CA PRO A 461 7.22 -9.13 2.00
C PRO A 461 6.13 -10.09 2.48
N GLU A 462 6.50 -11.06 3.32
CA GLU A 462 5.60 -12.02 3.94
C GLU A 462 4.59 -11.38 4.89
N ASP A 463 4.84 -10.17 5.40
CA ASP A 463 3.85 -9.42 6.17
C ASP A 463 2.64 -8.99 5.30
N TYR A 464 2.76 -9.10 3.98
CA TYR A 464 1.78 -8.59 3.01
C TYR A 464 1.20 -9.66 2.09
N TYR A 465 2.04 -10.55 1.55
CA TYR A 465 1.61 -11.54 0.56
C TYR A 465 2.50 -12.78 0.53
N SER A 466 1.93 -13.90 0.09
CA SER A 466 2.69 -15.11 -0.24
C SER A 466 3.35 -14.95 -1.60
N TYR A 467 4.52 -15.56 -1.77
CA TYR A 467 5.21 -15.62 -3.05
C TYR A 467 6.10 -16.85 -3.14
N THR A 468 6.41 -17.23 -4.37
CA THR A 468 7.32 -18.32 -4.69
C THR A 468 8.69 -17.76 -5.05
N LEU A 469 9.72 -18.21 -4.35
CA LEU A 469 11.10 -17.82 -4.60
C LEU A 469 11.87 -18.96 -5.28
N TYR A 470 12.36 -18.71 -6.48
CA TYR A 470 13.18 -19.65 -7.25
C TYR A 470 14.68 -19.41 -7.02
N PRO A 471 15.54 -20.42 -7.20
CA PRO A 471 17.00 -20.22 -7.11
C PRO A 471 17.50 -19.21 -8.14
N ALA A 472 18.40 -18.30 -7.75
CA ALA A 472 18.95 -17.27 -8.64
C ALA A 472 19.62 -17.85 -9.91
N LEU A 473 20.13 -19.09 -9.82
CA LEU A 473 20.70 -19.84 -10.95
C LEU A 473 19.66 -20.19 -12.03
N SER A 474 18.39 -20.41 -11.66
CA SER A 474 17.31 -20.72 -12.60
C SER A 474 16.74 -19.49 -13.31
N VAL A 475 16.91 -18.31 -12.70
CA VAL A 475 16.20 -17.09 -13.10
C VAL A 475 16.45 -16.70 -14.55
N ARG A 476 17.71 -16.77 -15.01
CA ARG A 476 18.07 -16.41 -16.39
C ARG A 476 17.26 -17.23 -17.39
N ASP A 477 17.34 -18.55 -17.28
CA ASP A 477 16.74 -19.45 -18.26
C ASP A 477 15.21 -19.37 -18.16
N MET A 478 14.68 -19.29 -16.94
CA MET A 478 13.25 -19.15 -16.66
C MET A 478 12.65 -17.88 -17.31
N VAL A 479 13.21 -16.69 -17.07
CA VAL A 479 12.61 -15.47 -17.63
C VAL A 479 12.86 -15.32 -19.12
N GLN A 480 13.92 -15.93 -19.67
CA GLN A 480 14.13 -15.97 -21.12
C GLN A 480 13.10 -16.85 -21.84
N GLU A 481 12.57 -17.86 -21.17
CA GLU A 481 11.53 -18.74 -21.71
C GLU A 481 10.13 -18.21 -21.50
N TYR A 482 9.84 -17.66 -20.30
CA TYR A 482 8.46 -17.38 -19.88
C TYR A 482 8.12 -15.89 -19.70
N ALA A 483 9.06 -14.94 -19.80
CA ALA A 483 8.68 -13.52 -19.72
C ALA A 483 8.23 -12.96 -21.09
N GLY A 484 7.39 -11.94 -21.03
CA GLY A 484 7.02 -11.09 -22.17
C GLY A 484 5.73 -11.49 -22.88
N ALA A 485 5.35 -10.65 -23.82
CA ALA A 485 4.15 -10.84 -24.64
C ALA A 485 4.30 -12.03 -25.59
N GLY A 486 3.21 -12.76 -25.81
CA GLY A 486 3.15 -13.96 -26.66
C GLY A 486 3.38 -15.27 -25.91
N VAL A 487 3.74 -15.22 -24.62
CA VAL A 487 3.79 -16.40 -23.75
C VAL A 487 2.38 -16.83 -23.34
N LEU A 488 1.53 -15.86 -23.02
CA LEU A 488 0.16 -16.13 -22.61
C LEU A 488 -0.81 -16.19 -23.79
N SER A 489 -1.87 -16.96 -23.62
CA SER A 489 -3.08 -16.98 -24.44
C SER A 489 -4.27 -16.46 -23.64
N TRP A 490 -5.27 -15.90 -24.33
CA TRP A 490 -6.53 -15.56 -23.66
C TRP A 490 -7.17 -16.82 -23.08
N GLY A 491 -7.52 -16.78 -21.79
CA GLY A 491 -7.97 -17.95 -21.02
C GLY A 491 -6.92 -18.50 -20.05
N ASP A 492 -5.67 -18.04 -20.14
CA ASP A 492 -4.68 -18.29 -19.09
C ASP A 492 -5.10 -17.66 -17.75
N PRO A 493 -4.57 -18.16 -16.62
CA PRO A 493 -5.03 -17.76 -15.30
C PRO A 493 -4.99 -16.25 -15.08
N MET A 494 -6.14 -15.69 -14.73
CA MET A 494 -6.33 -14.34 -14.21
C MET A 494 -6.49 -14.42 -12.68
N PRO A 495 -6.35 -13.31 -11.93
CA PRO A 495 -6.50 -13.36 -10.50
C PRO A 495 -7.93 -13.81 -10.16
N GLU A 496 -8.04 -14.82 -9.30
CA GLU A 496 -9.35 -15.26 -8.81
C GLU A 496 -10.05 -14.12 -8.07
N SER A 497 -11.35 -13.99 -8.30
CA SER A 497 -12.13 -12.87 -7.77
C SER A 497 -13.57 -13.25 -7.50
N TYR A 498 -14.16 -12.55 -6.55
CA TYR A 498 -15.55 -12.70 -6.18
C TYR A 498 -16.27 -11.35 -6.19
N THR A 499 -17.55 -11.37 -6.58
CA THR A 499 -18.37 -10.16 -6.66
C THR A 499 -19.01 -9.86 -5.31
N LEU A 500 -18.93 -8.60 -4.86
CA LEU A 500 -19.77 -8.05 -3.80
C LEU A 500 -20.89 -7.23 -4.44
N SER A 501 -22.13 -7.58 -4.17
CA SER A 501 -23.32 -6.80 -4.51
C SER A 501 -23.82 -6.10 -3.24
N THR A 502 -23.92 -4.78 -3.27
CA THR A 502 -24.48 -3.98 -2.18
C THR A 502 -25.82 -3.38 -2.60
N SER A 503 -26.81 -3.45 -1.72
CA SER A 503 -28.10 -2.77 -1.90
C SER A 503 -28.48 -1.96 -0.65
N VAL A 504 -29.40 -1.02 -0.83
CA VAL A 504 -29.86 -0.12 0.22
C VAL A 504 -31.38 -0.21 0.34
N GLU A 505 -31.88 -0.44 1.56
CA GLU A 505 -33.28 -0.24 1.94
C GLU A 505 -33.38 1.05 2.77
N GLY A 506 -34.32 1.94 2.43
CA GLY A 506 -34.37 3.29 3.02
C GLY A 506 -33.49 4.30 2.26
N GLN A 507 -33.03 5.36 2.94
CA GLN A 507 -32.15 6.37 2.33
C GLN A 507 -30.78 6.40 2.99
N GLY A 508 -29.75 6.17 2.18
CA GLY A 508 -28.35 6.14 2.59
C GLY A 508 -27.46 5.65 1.46
N SER A 509 -26.22 5.31 1.80
CA SER A 509 -25.22 4.81 0.85
C SER A 509 -24.33 3.76 1.50
N VAL A 510 -23.68 2.94 0.67
CA VAL A 510 -22.68 1.94 1.09
C VAL A 510 -21.38 2.17 0.31
N ASN A 511 -20.24 2.16 1.00
CA ASN A 511 -18.91 2.33 0.40
C ASN A 511 -17.91 1.25 0.91
N PRO A 512 -17.17 0.54 0.04
CA PRO A 512 -17.32 0.52 -1.40
C PRO A 512 -18.72 0.06 -1.80
N ALA A 513 -19.18 0.57 -2.94
CA ALA A 513 -20.37 0.03 -3.59
C ALA A 513 -20.08 -1.37 -4.14
N SER A 514 -21.01 -1.89 -4.95
CA SER A 514 -20.82 -3.18 -5.63
C SER A 514 -19.53 -3.21 -6.46
N GLY A 515 -18.85 -4.35 -6.52
CA GLY A 515 -17.60 -4.49 -7.26
C GLY A 515 -16.97 -5.89 -7.19
N SER A 516 -15.83 -6.04 -7.84
CA SER A 516 -15.03 -7.28 -7.88
C SER A 516 -13.77 -7.14 -7.01
N PHE A 517 -13.52 -8.17 -6.20
CA PHE A 517 -12.47 -8.19 -5.18
C PHE A 517 -11.69 -9.51 -5.27
N GLY A 518 -10.40 -9.47 -4.96
CA GLY A 518 -9.56 -10.68 -5.03
C GLY A 518 -10.05 -11.78 -4.10
N GLU A 519 -9.76 -13.03 -4.44
CA GLU A 519 -9.99 -14.15 -3.52
C GLU A 519 -9.35 -13.89 -2.14
N ASP A 520 -10.09 -14.24 -1.09
CA ASP A 520 -9.73 -14.09 0.33
C ASP A 520 -9.40 -12.66 0.77
N SER A 521 -9.67 -11.67 -0.09
CA SER A 521 -9.50 -10.26 0.25
C SER A 521 -10.43 -9.83 1.38
N GLU A 522 -9.91 -8.98 2.26
CA GLU A 522 -10.69 -8.28 3.27
C GLU A 522 -11.25 -6.97 2.69
N VAL A 523 -12.57 -6.87 2.64
CA VAL A 523 -13.29 -5.69 2.16
C VAL A 523 -14.05 -5.07 3.32
N GLN A 524 -13.64 -3.86 3.72
CA GLN A 524 -14.39 -3.07 4.71
C GLN A 524 -15.46 -2.24 3.99
N ILE A 525 -16.73 -2.47 4.32
CA ILE A 525 -17.88 -1.68 3.85
C ILE A 525 -18.42 -0.79 4.97
N THR A 526 -18.81 0.43 4.61
CA THR A 526 -19.37 1.44 5.52
C THR A 526 -20.73 1.88 5.01
N ALA A 527 -21.74 1.82 5.88
CA ALA A 527 -23.06 2.39 5.63
C ALA A 527 -23.11 3.85 6.11
N THR A 528 -23.49 4.77 5.23
CA THR A 528 -23.65 6.19 5.55
C THR A 528 -25.11 6.58 5.36
N PRO A 529 -25.85 6.87 6.45
CA PRO A 529 -27.25 7.28 6.36
C PRO A 529 -27.42 8.59 5.59
N ALA A 530 -28.53 8.73 4.87
CA ALA A 530 -28.93 10.03 4.34
C ALA A 530 -29.49 10.89 5.47
N SER A 531 -29.60 12.18 5.22
CA SER A 531 -30.23 13.10 6.16
C SER A 531 -31.64 12.65 6.58
N GLY A 532 -31.92 12.68 7.88
CA GLY A 532 -33.22 12.27 8.43
C GLY A 532 -33.40 10.76 8.53
N TRP A 533 -32.35 9.98 8.22
CA TRP A 533 -32.33 8.52 8.32
C TRP A 533 -31.19 8.07 9.24
N GLN A 534 -31.35 6.91 9.86
CA GLN A 534 -30.31 6.25 10.64
C GLN A 534 -30.08 4.84 10.11
N PHE A 535 -28.84 4.35 10.23
CA PHE A 535 -28.50 2.98 9.87
C PHE A 535 -29.08 2.01 10.90
N ASP A 536 -29.86 1.04 10.44
CA ASP A 536 -30.53 0.04 11.27
C ASP A 536 -29.73 -1.27 11.34
N GLY A 537 -29.19 -1.74 10.21
CA GLY A 537 -28.35 -2.94 10.18
C GLY A 537 -28.09 -3.51 8.78
N TRP A 538 -27.23 -4.51 8.74
CA TRP A 538 -26.90 -5.31 7.55
C TRP A 538 -27.75 -6.57 7.45
N SER A 539 -28.10 -6.99 6.23
CA SER A 539 -28.71 -8.29 5.92
C SER A 539 -28.12 -8.91 4.64
N GLY A 540 -28.57 -10.13 4.28
CA GLY A 540 -28.04 -10.92 3.16
C GLY A 540 -26.94 -11.89 3.60
N ASP A 541 -25.78 -11.81 2.95
CA ASP A 541 -24.56 -12.55 3.32
C ASP A 541 -23.80 -11.92 4.50
N ALA A 542 -24.37 -10.87 5.11
CA ALA A 542 -23.93 -10.23 6.33
C ALA A 542 -25.11 -10.02 7.30
N THR A 543 -24.83 -9.84 8.58
CA THR A 543 -25.86 -9.56 9.61
C THR A 543 -25.31 -8.68 10.72
N GLY A 544 -26.17 -7.93 11.39
CA GLY A 544 -25.82 -7.14 12.57
C GLY A 544 -25.65 -5.65 12.27
N THR A 545 -25.12 -4.90 13.23
CA THR A 545 -25.08 -3.42 13.18
C THR A 545 -23.65 -2.86 13.17
N ASP A 546 -22.64 -3.71 13.06
CA ASP A 546 -21.24 -3.28 13.00
C ASP A 546 -21.03 -2.41 11.76
N ASN A 547 -20.54 -1.19 11.95
CA ASN A 547 -20.32 -0.23 10.88
C ASN A 547 -19.11 0.65 11.23
N PRO A 548 -17.99 0.55 10.49
CA PRO A 548 -17.78 -0.28 9.29
C PRO A 548 -17.82 -1.80 9.54
N LEU A 549 -18.21 -2.58 8.53
CA LEU A 549 -18.24 -4.05 8.53
C LEU A 549 -17.12 -4.61 7.62
N THR A 550 -16.36 -5.60 8.10
CA THR A 550 -15.37 -6.30 7.28
C THR A 550 -15.92 -7.61 6.74
N LEU A 551 -15.76 -7.84 5.42
CA LEU A 551 -16.12 -9.06 4.70
C LEU A 551 -14.88 -9.75 4.14
N ILE A 552 -14.81 -11.08 4.21
CA ILE A 552 -13.78 -11.89 3.54
C ILE A 552 -14.36 -12.44 2.23
N MET A 553 -13.81 -12.04 1.09
CA MET A 553 -14.31 -12.39 -0.23
C MET A 553 -13.84 -13.78 -0.68
N ASN A 554 -14.49 -14.83 -0.18
CA ASN A 554 -14.24 -16.24 -0.51
C ASN A 554 -15.33 -16.92 -1.35
N ASN A 555 -16.36 -16.16 -1.71
CA ASN A 555 -17.44 -16.50 -2.62
C ASN A 555 -18.14 -15.19 -3.04
N ASN A 556 -19.01 -15.23 -4.05
CA ASN A 556 -19.86 -14.08 -4.36
C ASN A 556 -20.77 -13.76 -3.17
N LYS A 557 -20.87 -12.47 -2.81
CA LYS A 557 -21.66 -11.99 -1.68
C LYS A 557 -22.67 -10.93 -2.09
N SER A 558 -23.83 -10.93 -1.45
CA SER A 558 -24.87 -9.93 -1.57
C SER A 558 -25.25 -9.42 -0.18
N VAL A 559 -25.05 -8.12 0.08
CA VAL A 559 -25.33 -7.48 1.38
C VAL A 559 -26.25 -6.28 1.21
N THR A 560 -27.17 -6.08 2.16
CA THR A 560 -28.13 -4.98 2.15
C THR A 560 -27.97 -4.13 3.40
N ALA A 561 -27.75 -2.82 3.22
CA ALA A 561 -27.81 -1.84 4.30
C ALA A 561 -29.25 -1.34 4.47
N THR A 562 -29.81 -1.50 5.67
CA THR A 562 -31.14 -0.98 5.99
C THR A 562 -30.99 0.33 6.74
N PHE A 563 -31.71 1.36 6.31
CA PHE A 563 -31.84 2.64 6.97
C PHE A 563 -33.30 2.88 7.31
N ILE A 564 -33.56 3.44 8.49
CA ILE A 564 -34.89 3.82 8.94
C ILE A 564 -34.99 5.32 9.17
N GLU A 565 -36.14 5.89 8.86
CA GLU A 565 -36.40 7.32 9.05
C GLU A 565 -36.40 7.67 10.54
N ILE A 566 -35.75 8.78 10.89
CA ILE A 566 -35.73 9.32 12.25
C ILE A 566 -37.08 10.03 12.50
N PRO A 567 -37.91 9.60 13.46
CA PRO A 567 -39.23 10.19 13.68
C PRO A 567 -39.14 11.69 14.04
N GLY A 568 -39.66 12.56 13.15
CA GLY A 568 -39.66 14.02 13.32
C GLY A 568 -38.82 14.81 12.30
N GLY A 569 -38.12 14.14 11.39
CA GLY A 569 -37.24 14.76 10.37
C GLY A 569 -37.93 15.39 9.16
N GLY A 570 -39.20 15.79 9.26
CA GLY A 570 -39.90 16.48 8.18
C GLY A 570 -39.25 17.84 7.90
N ASP A 571 -38.94 18.07 6.63
CA ASP A 571 -38.36 19.28 6.07
C ASP A 571 -39.11 20.55 6.55
N ASN A 572 -38.49 21.36 7.42
CA ASN A 572 -38.95 22.72 7.74
C ASN A 572 -38.33 23.74 6.76
N GLY A 573 -38.13 23.32 5.50
CA GLY A 573 -37.73 24.18 4.40
C GLY A 573 -38.82 25.21 4.09
N ASP A 574 -38.64 26.41 4.64
CA ASP A 574 -38.86 27.73 4.03
C ASP A 574 -39.59 28.71 4.97
N ASN A 575 -38.82 29.54 5.70
CA ASN A 575 -39.35 30.70 6.42
C ASN A 575 -39.32 31.99 5.58
N GLY A 576 -39.02 31.93 4.28
CA GLY A 576 -39.22 33.06 3.35
C GLY A 576 -38.53 34.39 3.70
N ASP A 577 -37.57 34.42 4.63
CA ASP A 577 -36.95 35.66 5.14
C ASP A 577 -35.44 35.77 4.86
N GLY A 578 -34.83 34.77 4.22
CA GLY A 578 -33.41 34.78 3.88
C GLY A 578 -32.45 34.48 5.04
N GLN A 579 -32.93 33.93 6.16
CA GLN A 579 -32.07 33.27 7.16
C GLN A 579 -31.64 31.86 6.68
N ILE A 580 -30.42 31.47 7.03
CA ILE A 580 -29.93 30.08 6.88
C ILE A 580 -30.80 29.19 7.78
N GLY A 581 -31.49 28.20 7.21
CA GLY A 581 -32.24 27.21 7.97
C GLY A 581 -31.31 26.30 8.77
N TRP A 582 -31.80 25.63 9.81
CA TRP A 582 -31.07 24.58 10.52
C TRP A 582 -31.77 23.26 10.28
N LYS A 583 -31.01 22.27 9.83
CA LYS A 583 -31.50 20.97 9.42
C LYS A 583 -31.14 19.93 10.46
N ILE A 584 -32.14 19.25 11.02
CA ILE A 584 -31.94 18.25 12.08
C ILE A 584 -31.19 17.03 11.51
N LEU A 585 -30.02 16.75 12.07
CA LEU A 585 -29.22 15.56 11.79
C LEU A 585 -29.52 14.42 12.75
N TYR A 586 -29.60 14.75 14.04
CA TYR A 586 -29.90 13.81 15.11
C TYR A 586 -30.85 14.48 16.11
N ASP A 587 -31.87 13.76 16.56
CA ASP A 587 -32.82 14.21 17.58
C ASP A 587 -33.06 13.09 18.59
N TRP A 588 -32.28 13.13 19.67
CA TRP A 588 -32.40 12.18 20.78
C TRP A 588 -33.32 12.73 21.85
N ASN A 589 -34.63 12.78 21.58
CA ASN A 589 -35.64 12.90 22.61
C ASN A 589 -35.86 11.53 23.28
N PHE A 590 -35.20 11.28 24.42
CA PHE A 590 -35.23 9.98 25.11
C PHE A 590 -36.64 9.50 25.51
N SER A 591 -37.64 10.38 25.48
CA SER A 591 -39.03 10.06 25.82
C SER A 591 -39.87 9.67 24.61
N ALA A 592 -39.45 10.06 23.40
CA ALA A 592 -40.10 9.69 22.14
C ALA A 592 -39.44 8.46 21.48
N MET A 593 -38.25 8.07 21.94
CA MET A 593 -37.47 6.99 21.34
C MET A 593 -37.87 5.59 21.83
N PRO A 594 -38.19 4.64 20.94
CA PRO A 594 -38.54 3.26 21.29
C PRO A 594 -37.47 2.51 22.09
N GLU A 595 -36.19 2.77 21.80
CA GLU A 595 -35.04 2.14 22.47
C GLU A 595 -34.92 2.58 23.93
N TYR A 596 -35.53 3.72 24.24
CA TYR A 596 -35.61 4.31 25.56
C TYR A 596 -37.03 4.18 26.11
N VAL A 597 -37.75 3.06 25.95
CA VAL A 597 -39.04 2.86 26.67
C VAL A 597 -38.91 2.09 28.00
N SER A 598 -37.93 1.20 28.15
CA SER A 598 -37.69 0.42 29.38
C SER A 598 -36.49 0.90 30.18
N ASN A 599 -36.50 0.77 31.51
CA ASN A 599 -35.33 1.12 32.34
C ASN A 599 -34.15 0.18 32.04
N PHE A 600 -32.95 0.73 31.87
CA PHE A 600 -31.72 -0.05 31.71
C PHE A 600 -30.49 0.67 32.25
N ALA A 601 -29.40 -0.06 32.45
CA ALA A 601 -28.10 0.47 32.82
C ALA A 601 -27.04 -0.04 31.84
N VAL A 602 -26.13 0.83 31.45
CA VAL A 602 -25.06 0.51 30.48
C VAL A 602 -23.86 -0.05 31.22
N SER A 603 -23.45 -1.26 30.82
CA SER A 603 -22.18 -1.88 31.21
C SER A 603 -21.24 -1.89 30.01
N GLY A 604 -20.02 -1.36 30.16
CA GLY A 604 -19.11 -1.16 29.02
C GLY A 604 -19.50 0.06 28.19
N SER A 605 -19.85 -0.12 26.92
CA SER A 605 -20.42 0.95 26.09
C SER A 605 -21.54 0.39 25.22
N GLN A 606 -22.54 1.21 24.92
CA GLN A 606 -23.67 0.84 24.09
C GLN A 606 -24.02 2.00 23.16
N THR A 607 -24.08 1.72 21.85
CA THR A 607 -24.51 2.69 20.84
C THR A 607 -25.99 2.51 20.56
N ILE A 608 -26.75 3.60 20.61
CA ILE A 608 -28.20 3.64 20.42
C ILE A 608 -28.51 4.82 19.51
N ALA A 609 -29.11 4.55 18.34
CA ALA A 609 -29.49 5.57 17.36
C ALA A 609 -28.36 6.56 17.02
N GLY A 610 -27.12 6.06 16.86
CA GLY A 610 -25.94 6.88 16.54
C GLY A 610 -25.25 7.56 17.73
N ALA A 611 -25.82 7.57 18.94
CA ALA A 611 -25.15 8.05 20.15
C ALA A 611 -24.58 6.90 20.98
N THR A 612 -23.39 7.07 21.55
CA THR A 612 -22.72 6.07 22.39
C THR A 612 -22.80 6.46 23.87
N LEU A 613 -23.43 5.61 24.67
CA LEU A 613 -23.47 5.70 26.12
C LEU A 613 -22.35 4.84 26.69
N TYR A 614 -21.53 5.42 27.55
CA TYR A 614 -20.44 4.71 28.22
C TYR A 614 -20.84 4.22 29.61
N ASN A 615 -20.01 3.36 30.17
CA ASN A 615 -20.25 2.57 31.37
C ASN A 615 -20.87 3.38 32.52
N SER A 616 -21.76 2.76 33.30
CA SER A 616 -22.43 3.40 34.45
C SER A 616 -23.35 4.58 34.10
N ILE A 617 -23.86 4.63 32.88
CA ILE A 617 -25.06 5.42 32.54
C ILE A 617 -26.30 4.61 32.88
N GLU A 618 -27.29 5.27 33.48
CA GLU A 618 -28.63 4.70 33.71
C GLU A 618 -29.67 5.45 32.89
N VAL A 619 -30.64 4.73 32.35
CA VAL A 619 -31.83 5.28 31.72
C VAL A 619 -33.05 4.85 32.51
N ASP A 620 -33.81 5.82 33.02
CA ASP A 620 -35.02 5.56 33.80
C ASP A 620 -36.18 6.49 33.42
N GLY A 621 -37.40 6.07 33.81
CA GLY A 621 -38.61 6.86 33.70
C GLY A 621 -38.76 7.88 34.83
N MET A 622 -39.51 8.95 34.56
CA MET A 622 -39.75 10.07 35.46
C MET A 622 -41.10 10.74 35.16
N ALA A 623 -41.52 11.64 36.06
CA ALA A 623 -42.70 12.47 35.81
C ALA A 623 -42.47 13.44 34.63
N ASP A 624 -43.54 13.69 33.88
CA ASP A 624 -43.53 14.53 32.69
C ASP A 624 -42.97 15.92 32.95
N ARG A 625 -42.16 16.37 32.00
CA ARG A 625 -41.64 17.73 31.91
C ARG A 625 -41.73 18.20 30.47
N SER A 626 -41.58 19.49 30.21
CA SER A 626 -41.57 19.97 28.84
C SER A 626 -40.64 21.15 28.63
N SER A 627 -40.13 21.26 27.40
CA SER A 627 -39.42 22.45 26.90
C SER A 627 -39.95 22.78 25.51
N GLU A 628 -39.85 24.06 25.14
CA GLU A 628 -40.12 24.50 23.78
C GLU A 628 -38.79 24.62 23.03
N ILE A 629 -38.70 23.98 21.85
CA ILE A 629 -37.53 24.06 20.96
C ILE A 629 -38.05 24.48 19.59
N ASP A 630 -37.56 25.62 19.09
CA ASP A 630 -37.93 26.20 17.80
C ASP A 630 -39.46 26.29 17.57
N GLY A 631 -40.21 26.67 18.62
CA GLY A 631 -41.68 26.82 18.57
C GLY A 631 -42.48 25.52 18.78
N ALA A 632 -41.82 24.37 18.88
CA ALA A 632 -42.44 23.08 19.14
C ALA A 632 -42.26 22.65 20.61
N THR A 633 -43.34 22.16 21.23
CA THR A 633 -43.29 21.65 22.62
C THR A 633 -42.88 20.18 22.65
N TYR A 634 -41.82 19.88 23.38
CA TYR A 634 -41.31 18.53 23.62
C TYR A 634 -41.60 18.12 25.05
N THR A 635 -42.20 16.94 25.23
CA THR A 635 -42.47 16.35 26.55
C THR A 635 -41.46 15.25 26.87
N TYR A 636 -40.96 15.27 28.11
CA TYR A 636 -39.95 14.36 28.61
C TYR A 636 -40.44 13.58 29.83
N ASN A 637 -40.51 12.26 29.71
CA ASN A 637 -40.84 11.31 30.78
C ASN A 637 -39.73 10.26 30.99
N ARG A 638 -38.59 10.41 30.31
CA ARG A 638 -37.40 9.56 30.38
C ARG A 638 -36.14 10.42 30.40
N ARG A 639 -35.07 9.89 30.98
CA ARG A 639 -33.78 10.60 31.09
C ARG A 639 -32.59 9.66 31.02
N VAL A 640 -31.46 10.21 30.57
CA VAL A 640 -30.12 9.62 30.67
C VAL A 640 -29.41 10.22 31.89
N LYS A 641 -28.94 9.39 32.81
CA LYS A 641 -28.39 9.82 34.10
C LYS A 641 -26.88 9.59 34.17
N PHE A 642 -26.16 10.67 34.49
CA PHE A 642 -24.76 10.64 34.87
C PHE A 642 -24.67 10.53 36.39
N GLY A 643 -24.66 9.31 36.92
CA GLY A 643 -24.62 9.03 38.37
C GLY A 643 -23.32 9.41 39.09
N GLY A 644 -22.41 10.12 38.42
CA GLY A 644 -21.04 10.40 38.86
C GLY A 644 -20.30 11.27 37.85
N ALA A 645 -19.05 11.63 38.15
CA ALA A 645 -18.20 12.31 37.19
C ALA A 645 -17.92 11.39 35.98
N GLY A 646 -17.87 11.99 34.79
CA GLY A 646 -17.40 11.34 33.58
C GLY A 646 -15.90 11.07 33.66
N SER A 647 -15.47 9.92 33.17
CA SER A 647 -14.06 9.51 33.21
C SER A 647 -13.58 9.08 31.83
N PHE A 648 -12.30 9.38 31.55
CA PHE A 648 -11.59 8.98 30.34
C PHE A 648 -10.36 8.15 30.73
N SER A 649 -10.01 7.14 29.93
CA SER A 649 -8.82 6.29 30.08
C SER A 649 -8.01 6.32 28.80
N GLY A 650 -6.73 6.70 28.88
CA GLY A 650 -5.87 6.85 27.70
C GLY A 650 -6.41 7.84 26.65
N GLY A 651 -7.26 8.78 27.08
CA GLY A 651 -7.96 9.72 26.21
C GLY A 651 -9.27 9.24 25.60
N ASN A 652 -9.66 7.98 25.83
CA ASN A 652 -10.94 7.43 25.38
C ASN A 652 -11.99 7.49 26.50
N PRO A 653 -13.29 7.71 26.20
CA PRO A 653 -14.32 7.71 27.22
C PRO A 653 -14.41 6.33 27.89
N ALA A 654 -14.49 6.31 29.22
CA ALA A 654 -14.49 5.07 30.01
C ALA A 654 -15.79 4.86 30.79
N ALA A 655 -16.40 5.92 31.33
CA ALA A 655 -17.65 5.83 32.08
C ALA A 655 -18.37 7.18 32.15
N ARG A 656 -19.71 7.15 32.15
CA ARG A 656 -20.60 8.31 32.36
C ARG A 656 -20.35 9.45 31.37
N VAL A 657 -20.10 9.07 30.12
CA VAL A 657 -19.97 9.96 28.98
C VAL A 657 -21.04 9.59 27.97
N TYR A 658 -21.73 10.59 27.42
CA TYR A 658 -22.64 10.44 26.29
C TYR A 658 -21.96 11.04 25.07
N ALA A 659 -21.74 10.25 24.03
CA ALA A 659 -20.98 10.67 22.84
C ALA A 659 -21.85 10.61 21.59
N PHE A 660 -21.64 11.53 20.64
CA PHE A 660 -22.34 11.50 19.36
C PHE A 660 -21.53 12.16 18.25
N PRO A 661 -21.71 11.72 16.98
CA PRO A 661 -21.00 12.29 15.85
C PRO A 661 -21.56 13.64 15.43
N VAL A 662 -20.69 14.49 14.90
CA VAL A 662 -21.01 15.78 14.28
C VAL A 662 -20.22 15.87 12.96
N PRO A 663 -20.86 16.01 11.79
CA PRO A 663 -20.19 15.89 10.49
C PRO A 663 -19.41 17.15 10.04
N GLY A 664 -19.50 18.24 10.79
CA GLY A 664 -18.90 19.53 10.46
C GLY A 664 -19.52 20.62 11.33
N ASP A 665 -19.67 21.83 10.80
CA ASP A 665 -20.37 22.91 11.52
C ASP A 665 -21.79 22.47 11.95
N ALA A 666 -22.17 22.68 13.21
CA ALA A 666 -23.45 22.23 13.75
C ALA A 666 -23.96 23.06 14.92
N LYS A 667 -25.29 23.16 15.04
CA LYS A 667 -26.03 23.64 16.22
C LYS A 667 -26.42 22.43 17.08
N ILE A 668 -26.03 22.43 18.34
CA ILE A 668 -26.25 21.34 19.30
C ILE A 668 -27.14 21.87 20.43
N THR A 669 -28.38 21.42 20.49
CA THR A 669 -29.34 21.78 21.54
C THR A 669 -29.38 20.67 22.59
N ILE A 670 -29.21 21.03 23.87
CA ILE A 670 -29.14 20.07 24.97
C ILE A 670 -30.11 20.50 26.07
N VAL A 671 -31.04 19.60 26.42
CA VAL A 671 -31.94 19.77 27.56
C VAL A 671 -31.43 18.95 28.73
N HIS A 672 -31.06 19.63 29.82
CA HIS A 672 -30.35 19.03 30.95
C HIS A 672 -30.76 19.63 32.29
N GLN A 673 -30.48 18.90 33.37
CA GLN A 673 -30.71 19.37 34.74
C GLN A 673 -29.76 18.68 35.71
N SER A 674 -29.43 19.36 36.81
CA SER A 674 -28.87 18.71 37.97
C SER A 674 -29.81 17.64 38.52
N ALA A 675 -29.26 16.50 38.93
CA ALA A 675 -29.98 15.49 39.68
C ALA A 675 -30.28 15.92 41.13
N SER A 676 -29.68 17.04 41.58
CA SER A 676 -29.99 17.68 42.87
C SER A 676 -30.95 18.85 42.66
N THR A 677 -32.07 18.85 43.37
CA THR A 677 -33.04 19.97 43.34
C THR A 677 -32.55 21.23 44.05
N SER A 678 -31.48 21.14 44.85
CA SER A 678 -30.96 22.23 45.68
C SER A 678 -29.58 22.75 45.24
N ALA A 679 -28.98 22.19 44.20
CA ALA A 679 -27.65 22.58 43.74
C ALA A 679 -27.51 22.51 42.23
N ASN A 680 -26.90 23.54 41.64
CA ASN A 680 -26.52 23.56 40.23
C ASN A 680 -25.26 22.70 40.01
N ARG A 681 -25.15 22.13 38.83
CA ARG A 681 -24.02 21.29 38.39
C ARG A 681 -23.50 21.78 37.04
N VAL A 682 -22.36 21.26 36.59
CA VAL A 682 -21.73 21.67 35.32
C VAL A 682 -21.78 20.51 34.33
N LEU A 683 -22.46 20.73 33.21
CA LEU A 683 -22.39 19.88 32.03
C LEU A 683 -21.29 20.42 31.12
N ARG A 684 -20.47 19.52 30.56
CA ARG A 684 -19.42 19.88 29.62
C ARG A 684 -19.73 19.33 28.25
N VAL A 685 -19.46 20.15 27.24
CA VAL A 685 -19.37 19.77 25.84
C VAL A 685 -17.90 19.72 25.48
N ALA A 686 -17.41 18.59 24.98
CA ALA A 686 -16.00 18.40 24.69
C ALA A 686 -15.79 17.64 23.37
N HIS A 687 -14.60 17.79 22.79
CA HIS A 687 -14.12 16.96 21.68
C HIS A 687 -12.71 16.43 21.99
N GLY A 688 -12.28 15.36 21.31
CA GLY A 688 -11.03 14.68 21.66
C GLY A 688 -10.97 14.24 23.13
N ALA A 689 -9.79 13.80 23.58
CA ALA A 689 -9.51 13.25 24.90
C ALA A 689 -9.65 14.26 26.07
N ASN A 690 -10.83 14.88 26.22
CA ASN A 690 -11.20 15.89 27.22
C ASN A 690 -10.96 17.36 26.86
N GLN A 691 -10.90 17.73 25.58
CA GLN A 691 -10.81 19.15 25.20
C GLN A 691 -12.19 19.80 25.33
N VAL A 692 -12.42 20.44 26.47
CA VAL A 692 -13.68 21.14 26.76
C VAL A 692 -13.85 22.29 25.77
N LEU A 693 -14.95 22.23 25.03
CA LEU A 693 -15.38 23.25 24.09
C LEU A 693 -16.27 24.29 24.77
N GLU A 694 -17.18 23.83 25.62
CA GLU A 694 -18.14 24.67 26.32
C GLU A 694 -18.59 24.04 27.65
N THR A 695 -19.04 24.87 28.58
CA THR A 695 -19.61 24.44 29.86
C THR A 695 -20.96 25.08 30.12
N PHE A 696 -21.95 24.26 30.45
CA PHE A 696 -23.31 24.70 30.80
C PHE A 696 -23.60 24.50 32.28
N THR A 697 -24.35 25.44 32.85
CA THR A 697 -24.85 25.29 34.23
C THR A 697 -26.16 24.51 34.19
N SER A 698 -26.15 23.29 34.73
CA SER A 698 -27.33 22.46 34.92
C SER A 698 -28.04 22.84 36.24
N PRO A 699 -29.17 23.55 36.21
CA PRO A 699 -29.88 24.00 37.41
C PRO A 699 -30.53 22.84 38.18
N GLY A 700 -30.84 23.04 39.47
CA GLY A 700 -31.62 22.07 40.26
C GLY A 700 -33.11 22.05 39.95
N SER A 701 -33.68 23.18 39.53
CA SER A 701 -35.05 23.34 39.03
C SER A 701 -35.26 24.78 38.49
N PRO A 702 -35.99 25.00 37.37
CA PRO A 702 -36.46 24.02 36.38
C PRO A 702 -35.31 23.42 35.57
N HIS A 703 -35.53 22.47 34.66
CA HIS A 703 -34.48 21.99 33.74
C HIS A 703 -34.09 23.10 32.74
N ALA A 704 -32.83 23.09 32.30
CA ALA A 704 -32.29 24.05 31.35
C ALA A 704 -32.30 23.49 29.92
N MET A 705 -32.28 24.41 28.96
CA MET A 705 -32.01 24.15 27.56
C MET A 705 -30.89 25.09 27.13
N ASP A 706 -29.77 24.52 26.71
CA ASP A 706 -28.63 25.30 26.22
C ASP A 706 -28.31 24.87 24.79
N VAL A 707 -27.77 25.81 24.02
CA VAL A 707 -27.38 25.60 22.62
C VAL A 707 -25.89 25.88 22.48
N TYR A 708 -25.16 24.94 21.89
CA TYR A 708 -23.76 25.10 21.51
C TYR A 708 -23.63 25.08 19.99
N PHE A 709 -22.89 26.03 19.41
CA PHE A 709 -22.53 25.99 18.00
C PHE A 709 -21.12 25.45 17.86
N TYR A 710 -21.00 24.26 17.30
CA TYR A 710 -19.73 23.67 16.91
C TYR A 710 -19.33 24.18 15.52
N ALA A 711 -18.08 24.61 15.37
CA ALA A 711 -17.52 25.01 14.09
C ALA A 711 -16.16 24.35 13.91
N GLY A 712 -16.03 23.47 12.92
CA GLY A 712 -14.86 22.62 12.74
C GLY A 712 -15.12 21.42 11.84
N ASP A 713 -14.08 20.61 11.63
CA ASP A 713 -14.18 19.38 10.85
C ASP A 713 -15.04 18.33 11.58
N ALA A 714 -15.47 17.31 10.83
CA ALA A 714 -16.22 16.19 11.36
C ALA A 714 -15.53 15.58 12.59
N THR A 715 -16.27 15.39 13.68
CA THR A 715 -15.74 14.91 14.96
C THR A 715 -16.79 14.17 15.79
N THR A 716 -16.39 13.68 16.95
CA THR A 716 -17.30 13.18 18.01
C THR A 716 -17.33 14.17 19.16
N ILE A 717 -18.53 14.54 19.57
CA ILE A 717 -18.78 15.38 20.74
C ILE A 717 -19.12 14.51 21.94
N TYR A 718 -18.54 14.86 23.09
CA TYR A 718 -18.71 14.21 24.37
C TYR A 718 -19.45 15.12 25.35
N LEU A 719 -20.51 14.60 25.96
CA LEU A 719 -21.21 15.20 27.08
C LEU A 719 -20.91 14.45 28.37
N TYR A 720 -20.40 15.17 29.36
CA TYR A 720 -20.11 14.60 30.67
C TYR A 720 -20.10 15.69 31.75
N SER A 721 -20.02 15.28 33.02
CA SER A 721 -19.87 16.21 34.15
C SER A 721 -18.58 15.93 34.92
N GLU A 722 -18.01 16.96 35.54
CA GLU A 722 -16.94 16.79 36.54
C GLU A 722 -17.45 16.36 37.91
N SER A 723 -18.77 16.38 38.12
CA SER A 723 -19.39 16.06 39.40
C SER A 723 -20.58 15.12 39.22
N SER A 724 -20.98 14.42 40.28
CA SER A 724 -22.10 13.47 40.19
C SER A 724 -23.45 14.18 39.98
N GLY A 725 -24.30 13.58 39.13
CA GLY A 725 -25.73 13.85 39.09
C GLY A 725 -26.14 14.91 38.08
N ILE A 726 -26.02 14.60 36.79
CA ILE A 726 -26.70 15.33 35.71
C ILE A 726 -27.66 14.38 34.99
N ASN A 727 -28.81 14.92 34.61
CA ASN A 727 -29.80 14.24 33.79
C ASN A 727 -29.88 14.94 32.43
N LEU A 728 -29.79 14.18 31.35
CA LEU A 728 -30.11 14.63 30.00
C LEU A 728 -31.51 14.15 29.64
N TYR A 729 -32.27 14.99 28.97
CA TYR A 729 -33.64 14.70 28.52
C TYR A 729 -33.76 14.70 26.99
N HIS A 730 -32.96 15.54 26.34
CA HIS A 730 -32.97 15.71 24.90
C HIS A 730 -31.59 16.20 24.43
N VAL A 731 -31.03 15.59 23.40
CA VAL A 731 -29.89 16.13 22.64
C VAL A 731 -30.29 16.20 21.17
N ARG A 732 -30.22 17.38 20.56
CA ARG A 732 -30.47 17.58 19.13
C ARG A 732 -29.24 18.16 18.47
N VAL A 733 -28.90 17.67 17.29
CA VAL A 733 -27.81 18.17 16.44
C VAL A 733 -28.41 18.58 15.11
N GLU A 734 -28.11 19.78 14.67
CA GLU A 734 -28.61 20.38 13.44
C GLU A 734 -27.42 20.90 12.63
N GLU A 735 -27.38 20.67 11.33
CA GLU A 735 -26.41 21.31 10.42
C GLU A 735 -27.00 22.57 9.80
N PRO A 736 -26.16 23.53 9.35
CA PRO A 736 -26.63 24.62 8.53
C PRO A 736 -27.27 24.10 7.24
N ASP A 737 -28.52 24.46 6.99
CA ASP A 737 -29.21 24.20 5.74
C ASP A 737 -28.84 25.27 4.71
N TYR A 738 -27.91 24.93 3.82
CA TYR A 738 -27.49 25.80 2.73
C TYR A 738 -28.48 25.79 1.54
N GLY A 739 -29.60 25.07 1.66
CA GLY A 739 -30.55 24.81 0.57
C GLY A 739 -30.03 23.75 -0.41
N ALA A 740 -30.96 23.16 -1.18
CA ALA A 740 -30.60 22.25 -2.26
C ALA A 740 -29.63 22.94 -3.25
N PRO A 741 -28.63 22.22 -3.81
CA PRO A 741 -27.77 22.77 -4.82
C PRO A 741 -28.61 23.06 -6.07
N THR A 742 -29.13 24.29 -6.19
CA THR A 742 -29.57 24.77 -7.51
C THR A 742 -28.34 24.78 -8.38
N ASN A 743 -28.39 24.08 -9.51
CA ASN A 743 -27.36 24.06 -10.54
C ASN A 743 -27.02 25.49 -10.99
N MET A 744 -26.14 26.19 -10.26
CA MET A 744 -25.57 27.49 -10.61
C MET A 744 -24.48 27.35 -11.69
N LYS A 745 -24.46 26.25 -12.45
CA LYS A 745 -23.47 26.01 -13.50
C LYS A 745 -23.85 26.69 -14.82
N ASP A 746 -25.13 26.96 -15.07
CA ASP A 746 -25.59 27.39 -16.41
C ASP A 746 -26.06 28.86 -16.51
N SER A 747 -25.90 29.66 -15.45
CA SER A 747 -26.35 31.06 -15.45
C SER A 747 -25.41 32.04 -14.76
N PHE A 748 -24.11 31.93 -15.02
CA PHE A 748 -23.19 33.05 -14.84
C PHE A 748 -22.94 33.77 -16.18
N PRO A 749 -23.77 34.76 -16.55
CA PRO A 749 -23.35 35.71 -17.57
C PRO A 749 -22.19 36.53 -17.01
N VAL A 750 -21.02 36.35 -17.64
CA VAL A 750 -19.82 37.18 -17.50
C VAL A 750 -20.25 38.65 -17.67
N ASN A 751 -19.91 39.51 -16.71
CA ASN A 751 -20.16 40.96 -16.64
C ASN A 751 -21.29 41.43 -15.70
N LYS A 752 -21.18 41.18 -14.40
CA LYS A 752 -21.72 42.12 -13.41
C LYS A 752 -20.65 42.62 -12.44
N GLU A 753 -20.66 43.93 -12.25
CA GLU A 753 -19.89 44.66 -11.25
C GLU A 753 -20.46 44.40 -9.85
N VAL A 754 -19.60 44.27 -8.84
CA VAL A 754 -20.03 44.12 -7.45
C VAL A 754 -20.62 45.45 -6.98
N ILE A 755 -21.94 45.52 -6.91
CA ILE A 755 -22.69 46.75 -6.61
C ILE A 755 -22.84 47.04 -5.09
N SER A 756 -22.65 46.05 -4.20
CA SER A 756 -22.43 46.28 -2.76
C SER A 756 -22.02 45.00 -2.00
N VAL A 757 -21.25 45.15 -0.91
CA VAL A 757 -20.95 44.09 0.07
C VAL A 757 -21.52 44.50 1.43
N ASN A 758 -22.17 43.58 2.17
CA ASN A 758 -22.62 43.81 3.55
C ASN A 758 -21.96 42.76 4.47
N TYR A 759 -21.55 43.18 5.67
CA TYR A 759 -20.92 42.31 6.66
C TYR A 759 -21.92 41.99 7.77
N TYR A 760 -21.93 40.74 8.25
CA TYR A 760 -22.82 40.28 9.33
C TYR A 760 -22.00 39.60 10.43
N ASN A 761 -22.45 39.65 11.68
CA ASN A 761 -21.85 38.82 12.74
C ASN A 761 -22.44 37.40 12.74
N LEU A 762 -21.89 36.51 13.57
CA LEU A 762 -22.33 35.11 13.70
C LEU A 762 -23.77 34.94 14.18
N ASN A 763 -24.40 36.04 14.67
CA ASN A 763 -25.79 36.08 15.08
C ASN A 763 -26.70 36.73 14.01
N GLY A 764 -26.19 36.93 12.79
CA GLY A 764 -26.95 37.48 11.66
C GLY A 764 -27.19 39.01 11.71
N VAL A 765 -26.57 39.75 12.64
CA VAL A 765 -26.73 41.21 12.73
C VAL A 765 -25.93 41.89 11.63
N ASN A 766 -26.57 42.73 10.82
CA ASN A 766 -25.92 43.52 9.78
C ASN A 766 -25.00 44.58 10.41
N LEU A 767 -23.70 44.48 10.14
CA LEU A 767 -22.63 45.35 10.61
C LEU A 767 -22.28 46.47 9.61
N GLY A 768 -22.98 46.55 8.47
CA GLY A 768 -22.85 47.59 7.47
C GLY A 768 -22.02 47.19 6.24
N LYS A 769 -21.80 48.16 5.34
CA LYS A 769 -21.18 47.96 4.02
C LYS A 769 -19.67 48.19 3.96
N ASN A 770 -19.08 48.69 5.04
CA ASN A 770 -17.69 49.12 5.06
C ASN A 770 -16.87 48.31 6.06
N PHE A 771 -15.93 47.51 5.54
CA PHE A 771 -15.02 46.67 6.31
C PHE A 771 -14.17 47.46 7.31
N ASP A 772 -13.78 48.68 6.94
CA ASP A 772 -12.90 49.53 7.76
C ASP A 772 -13.60 50.07 9.02
N ALA A 773 -14.94 50.09 9.02
CA ALA A 773 -15.76 50.55 10.15
C ALA A 773 -15.96 49.49 11.25
N LEU A 774 -15.51 48.25 11.04
CA LEU A 774 -15.62 47.17 12.03
C LEU A 774 -14.64 47.35 13.21
N PRO A 775 -14.99 46.93 14.44
CA PRO A 775 -14.10 47.05 15.60
C PRO A 775 -12.80 46.25 15.43
N ALA A 776 -11.75 46.57 16.20
CA ALA A 776 -10.47 45.84 16.13
C ALA A 776 -10.59 44.43 16.73
N GLY A 777 -9.89 43.45 16.15
CA GLY A 777 -9.88 42.04 16.62
C GLY A 777 -10.74 41.07 15.80
N PHE A 778 -11.40 41.55 14.74
CA PHE A 778 -12.15 40.71 13.80
C PHE A 778 -11.24 40.21 12.67
N TYR A 779 -11.57 39.02 12.15
CA TYR A 779 -11.06 38.53 10.87
C TYR A 779 -12.24 38.14 9.98
N ILE A 780 -12.06 38.26 8.68
CA ILE A 780 -12.98 37.67 7.70
C ILE A 780 -12.29 36.48 7.03
N LYS A 781 -13.06 35.42 6.76
CA LYS A 781 -12.64 34.36 5.83
C LYS A 781 -13.10 34.78 4.44
N VAL A 782 -12.15 35.09 3.57
CA VAL A 782 -12.45 35.41 2.17
C VAL A 782 -12.21 34.14 1.37
N LYS A 783 -13.26 33.61 0.76
CA LYS A 783 -13.18 32.47 -0.16
C LYS A 783 -13.12 33.03 -1.57
N LYS A 784 -11.93 33.01 -2.18
CA LYS A 784 -11.69 33.49 -3.54
C LYS A 784 -11.59 32.29 -4.48
N PHE A 785 -12.15 32.42 -5.67
CA PHE A 785 -11.94 31.45 -6.73
C PHE A 785 -10.85 31.98 -7.66
N GLU A 786 -9.66 31.41 -7.55
CA GLU A 786 -8.48 31.80 -8.30
C GLU A 786 -7.80 30.52 -8.81
N ASP A 787 -7.37 30.52 -10.08
CA ASP A 787 -6.69 29.40 -10.72
C ASP A 787 -7.45 28.07 -10.65
N GLY A 788 -8.78 28.10 -10.81
CA GLY A 788 -9.62 26.90 -10.89
C GLY A 788 -9.92 26.22 -9.56
N SER A 789 -9.57 26.82 -8.42
CA SER A 789 -9.89 26.31 -7.08
C SER A 789 -10.34 27.41 -6.13
N PHE A 790 -11.12 27.04 -5.11
CA PHE A 790 -11.48 27.97 -4.04
C PHE A 790 -10.38 28.03 -2.99
N LYS A 791 -9.69 29.16 -2.90
CA LYS A 791 -8.71 29.45 -1.84
C LYS A 791 -9.40 30.24 -0.73
N THR A 792 -9.20 29.84 0.51
CA THR A 792 -9.73 30.56 1.67
C THR A 792 -8.60 31.24 2.40
N GLU A 793 -8.63 32.57 2.48
CA GLU A 793 -7.67 33.34 3.25
C GLU A 793 -8.34 33.99 4.47
N LYS A 794 -7.60 34.07 5.58
CA LYS A 794 -7.99 34.85 6.75
C LYS A 794 -7.37 36.23 6.62
N VAL A 795 -8.21 37.25 6.46
CA VAL A 795 -7.75 38.64 6.51
C VAL A 795 -7.97 39.16 7.93
N LEU A 796 -6.87 39.28 8.68
CA LEU A 796 -6.85 39.86 10.02
C LEU A 796 -6.71 41.39 9.93
N LYS A 797 -7.51 42.13 10.70
CA LYS A 797 -7.26 43.56 10.91
C LYS A 797 -6.10 43.70 11.91
N GLU A 798 -4.90 44.03 11.41
CA GLU A 798 -3.76 44.33 12.28
C GLU A 798 -4.07 45.55 13.17
N ARG A 799 -3.62 45.49 14.43
CA ARG A 799 -3.78 46.57 15.41
C ARG A 799 -3.07 47.83 14.88
N ARG A 800 -3.78 48.96 14.85
CA ARG A 800 -3.15 50.26 15.11
C ARG A 800 -3.24 50.56 16.59
#